data_AF-A0A7S0UX00-F1
#
_entry.id   AF-A0A7S0UX00-F1
#
_cell.length_a   1.000
_cell.length_b   1.000
_cell.length_c   1.000
_cell.angle_alpha   90.00
_cell.angle_beta   90.00
_cell.angle_gamma   90.00
#
_symmetry.space_group_name_H-M   'P 1'
#
loop_
_entity.id
_entity.type
_entity.pdbx_description
1 polymer ?
#
loop_
_entity_poly.entity_id
_entity_poly.type
_entity_poly.pdbx_seq_one_letter_code
_entity_poly.pdbx_strand_id
1 'polypeptide(L)'
;SIASSGGAIYFASQSGPGFLEYNTFAYNGHSDLNYGGAVFLQNPNSSVTFYLNEFVSNTAIYGGGLWVQDQQTSVYVYVATTTFVSNVAENSGGGLGVQNCYGVFAVIMNCVFTSNEALRNGGGLFISSSKSVYVQSVSFQGNVVDLSYGGGMMMTKDGTLSMTNVVFHNNSGNLGGGLALVRDLTATIINATFNSNFATLAGALLATELVTINVTASTFTNNAAYGAGAVQLDSTATSALVSGCTFDRNSAELDTVPISSFCDEDGGGGGGAMCIIVVAGVELNGNIFSNNAATNGGAIYAKQTCSTAKDSSCGVLTINGATTNFNNNTASGGGGGIIFLYEYDDAVIYCPSTAQTLTKANLSNDCSSWTKNTATYGNFVATTAYYTTMLTSSNITSYNSYDVLSVAVTVADAFGQRILGGSPESSASFTVTGKNSNSTPSGTAVQSAALGLLNFTNLRLRQKPGNYYLSISTGGLYHTLSALQIAVQVRDCYLGEITNSAGDICTLCSSSDFSFNPHNTSCDVCPSNSNCSFNSYGSVVLSAEGYWRSHPLSPQVHKCATSYACSYSTALYSPLKTDVKRQTVLLGLLENLNTDYRSTFAVNGTVVTEFSELQCREGYYGNLCYGCKLGYGHTPQGDCRPCPPRYLNSLYFVGSSLVNVLLISITIAAQLNKGGGKPPEEEDVVGRALEGWAGGQEVLELRMPKKGDREEGEEDGEGEGGS
;
A
#
# COMPACT_ATOMS: atom_id res chain seq x y z
N SER A 1 -71.41 -21.28 -9.33
CA SER A 1 -70.00 -21.50 -8.96
C SER A 1 -69.18 -20.54 -9.79
N ILE A 2 -68.29 -19.78 -9.16
CA ILE A 2 -67.31 -18.96 -9.88
C ILE A 2 -66.38 -19.94 -10.60
N ALA A 3 -66.20 -19.80 -11.91
CA ALA A 3 -65.28 -20.66 -12.66
C ALA A 3 -63.88 -20.48 -12.06
N SER A 4 -63.17 -21.58 -11.78
CA SER A 4 -61.86 -21.52 -11.13
C SER A 4 -60.72 -21.20 -12.11
N SER A 5 -61.00 -21.24 -13.42
CA SER A 5 -60.06 -21.01 -14.52
C SER A 5 -60.80 -20.61 -15.82
N GLY A 6 -60.13 -19.92 -16.73
CA GLY A 6 -60.63 -19.58 -18.08
C GLY A 6 -61.81 -18.63 -18.05
N GLY A 7 -61.58 -17.35 -17.74
CA GLY A 7 -62.64 -16.38 -17.46
C GLY A 7 -63.65 -16.19 -18.60
N ALA A 8 -63.22 -16.37 -19.86
CA ALA A 8 -64.09 -16.44 -21.04
C ALA A 8 -64.21 -17.88 -21.56
N ILE A 9 -63.06 -18.55 -21.76
CA ILE A 9 -63.01 -19.88 -22.35
C ILE A 9 -62.06 -20.77 -21.55
N TYR A 10 -62.56 -21.96 -21.20
CA TYR A 10 -61.76 -23.03 -20.64
C TYR A 10 -61.85 -24.27 -21.51
N PHE A 11 -60.71 -24.68 -22.08
CA PHE A 11 -60.55 -25.96 -22.75
C PHE A 11 -59.95 -26.98 -21.78
N ALA A 12 -60.78 -27.93 -21.37
CA ALA A 12 -60.39 -29.04 -20.52
C ALA A 12 -59.56 -30.09 -21.28
N SER A 13 -59.01 -31.05 -20.55
CA SER A 13 -58.18 -32.13 -21.09
C SER A 13 -58.81 -32.83 -22.30
N GLN A 14 -57.97 -33.10 -23.31
CA GLN A 14 -58.37 -33.73 -24.59
C GLN A 14 -59.41 -32.95 -25.41
N SER A 15 -59.57 -31.65 -25.15
CA SER A 15 -60.30 -30.74 -26.02
C SER A 15 -59.36 -29.67 -26.55
N GLY A 16 -59.51 -29.33 -27.83
CA GLY A 16 -58.71 -28.30 -28.49
C GLY A 16 -59.53 -27.70 -29.63
N PRO A 17 -59.63 -26.38 -29.74
CA PRO A 17 -60.46 -25.73 -30.75
C PRO A 17 -59.88 -25.83 -32.17
N GLY A 18 -58.65 -26.33 -32.32
CA GLY A 18 -57.85 -26.26 -33.55
C GLY A 18 -57.43 -24.82 -33.87
N PHE A 19 -58.39 -23.91 -33.98
CA PHE A 19 -58.20 -22.49 -34.33
C PHE A 19 -59.10 -21.57 -33.49
N LEU A 20 -58.51 -20.52 -32.92
CA LEU A 20 -59.19 -19.31 -32.44
C LEU A 20 -58.67 -18.13 -33.25
N GLU A 21 -59.57 -17.45 -33.95
CA GLU A 21 -59.19 -16.31 -34.79
C GLU A 21 -60.21 -15.17 -34.76
N TYR A 22 -59.72 -13.94 -34.93
CA TYR A 22 -60.52 -12.70 -35.00
C TYR A 22 -61.37 -12.42 -33.76
N ASN A 23 -60.87 -12.73 -32.56
CA ASN A 23 -61.58 -12.48 -31.30
C ASN A 23 -60.95 -11.36 -30.48
N THR A 24 -61.79 -10.63 -29.74
CA THR A 24 -61.36 -9.73 -28.66
C THR A 24 -61.85 -10.28 -27.32
N PHE A 25 -60.89 -10.64 -26.46
CA PHE A 25 -61.12 -11.05 -25.08
C PHE A 25 -60.78 -9.88 -24.16
N ALA A 26 -61.80 -9.13 -23.74
CA ALA A 26 -61.61 -7.94 -22.90
C ALA A 26 -62.25 -8.09 -21.51
N TYR A 27 -61.55 -7.63 -20.48
CA TYR A 27 -62.05 -7.53 -19.09
C TYR A 27 -62.53 -8.86 -18.49
N ASN A 28 -61.85 -9.96 -18.79
CA ASN A 28 -62.17 -11.29 -18.25
C ASN A 28 -61.31 -11.63 -17.03
N GLY A 29 -61.87 -12.47 -16.17
CA GLY A 29 -61.20 -12.99 -14.98
C GLY A 29 -61.19 -12.02 -13.79
N HIS A 30 -60.47 -12.40 -12.75
CA HIS A 30 -60.31 -11.67 -11.50
C HIS A 30 -59.06 -12.18 -10.75
N SER A 31 -58.61 -11.46 -9.72
CA SER A 31 -57.46 -11.80 -8.88
C SER A 31 -57.45 -13.25 -8.40
N ASP A 32 -58.59 -13.74 -7.90
CA ASP A 32 -58.70 -15.11 -7.37
C ASP A 32 -58.84 -16.22 -8.44
N LEU A 33 -58.80 -15.90 -9.75
CA LEU A 33 -58.95 -16.88 -10.83
C LEU A 33 -57.61 -17.57 -11.07
N ASN A 34 -57.55 -18.91 -10.98
CA ASN A 34 -56.26 -19.59 -10.99
C ASN A 34 -55.50 -19.45 -12.32
N TYR A 35 -56.14 -19.75 -13.44
CA TYR A 35 -55.47 -19.85 -14.74
C TYR A 35 -56.26 -19.18 -15.86
N GLY A 36 -55.57 -18.42 -16.71
CA GLY A 36 -56.10 -17.86 -17.95
C GLY A 36 -57.23 -16.87 -17.71
N GLY A 37 -56.90 -15.58 -17.53
CA GLY A 37 -57.90 -14.55 -17.25
C GLY A 37 -58.97 -14.48 -18.33
N ALA A 38 -58.59 -14.63 -19.60
CA ALA A 38 -59.54 -14.90 -20.67
C ALA A 38 -59.61 -16.38 -21.04
N VAL A 39 -58.48 -16.96 -21.42
CA VAL A 39 -58.45 -18.30 -22.01
C VAL A 39 -57.49 -19.19 -21.24
N PHE A 40 -57.98 -20.36 -20.81
CA PHE A 40 -57.15 -21.42 -20.28
C PHE A 40 -57.25 -22.67 -21.16
N LEU A 41 -56.09 -23.16 -21.61
CA LEU A 41 -55.95 -24.40 -22.37
C LEU A 41 -55.20 -25.43 -21.51
N GLN A 42 -55.88 -26.52 -21.17
CA GLN A 42 -55.32 -27.61 -20.37
C GLN A 42 -55.24 -28.92 -21.17
N ASN A 43 -54.03 -29.45 -21.35
CA ASN A 43 -53.73 -30.73 -22.01
C ASN A 43 -54.48 -30.91 -23.36
N PRO A 44 -54.27 -30.02 -24.34
CA PRO A 44 -54.84 -30.16 -25.68
C PRO A 44 -54.37 -31.46 -26.33
N ASN A 45 -55.27 -32.16 -27.05
CA ASN A 45 -54.91 -33.36 -27.82
C ASN A 45 -54.57 -33.07 -29.29
N SER A 46 -54.66 -31.82 -29.71
CA SER A 46 -54.38 -31.34 -31.06
C SER A 46 -53.69 -29.98 -30.99
N SER A 47 -52.94 -29.63 -32.04
CA SER A 47 -52.32 -28.31 -32.14
C SER A 47 -53.37 -27.21 -32.08
N VAL A 48 -53.06 -26.14 -31.36
CA VAL A 48 -53.96 -25.00 -31.19
C VAL A 48 -53.31 -23.74 -31.76
N THR A 49 -54.06 -23.07 -32.63
CA THR A 49 -53.67 -21.80 -33.25
C THR A 49 -54.50 -20.65 -32.69
N PHE A 50 -53.82 -19.61 -32.19
CA PHE A 50 -54.40 -18.31 -31.89
C PHE A 50 -53.89 -17.32 -32.95
N TYR A 51 -54.78 -16.85 -33.82
CA TYR A 51 -54.42 -15.98 -34.94
C TYR A 51 -55.29 -14.71 -34.96
N LEU A 52 -54.69 -13.52 -35.07
CA LEU A 52 -55.46 -12.26 -35.14
C LEU A 52 -56.44 -12.07 -33.96
N ASN A 53 -56.01 -12.42 -32.75
CA ASN A 53 -56.80 -12.16 -31.53
C ASN A 53 -56.25 -10.97 -30.76
N GLU A 54 -57.07 -10.44 -29.87
CA GLU A 54 -56.73 -9.38 -28.94
C GLU A 54 -57.15 -9.78 -27.52
N PHE A 55 -56.21 -9.70 -26.58
CA PHE A 55 -56.43 -9.95 -25.15
C PHE A 55 -56.20 -8.65 -24.39
N VAL A 56 -57.25 -8.05 -23.83
CA VAL A 56 -57.20 -6.71 -23.21
C VAL A 56 -57.69 -6.74 -21.77
N SER A 57 -56.89 -6.21 -20.84
CA SER A 57 -57.33 -5.96 -19.46
C SER A 57 -57.92 -7.19 -18.75
N ASN A 58 -57.36 -8.37 -19.02
CA ASN A 58 -57.77 -9.61 -18.35
C ASN A 58 -56.92 -9.85 -17.09
N THR A 59 -57.46 -10.56 -16.11
CA THR A 59 -56.80 -10.78 -14.80
C THR A 59 -56.91 -12.23 -14.34
N ALA A 60 -55.81 -12.79 -13.84
CA ALA A 60 -55.76 -14.10 -13.19
C ALA A 60 -54.55 -14.20 -12.24
N ILE A 61 -54.38 -15.31 -11.54
CA ILE A 61 -53.15 -15.65 -10.83
C ILE A 61 -52.05 -16.02 -11.84
N TYR A 62 -52.37 -16.86 -12.82
CA TYR A 62 -51.46 -17.30 -13.88
C TYR A 62 -52.04 -17.03 -15.26
N GLY A 63 -51.30 -16.34 -16.13
CA GLY A 63 -51.75 -16.05 -17.49
C GLY A 63 -52.89 -15.05 -17.52
N GLY A 64 -52.58 -13.76 -17.33
CA GLY A 64 -53.60 -12.71 -17.26
C GLY A 64 -54.49 -12.72 -18.51
N GLY A 65 -53.91 -12.84 -19.71
CA GLY A 65 -54.68 -13.07 -20.94
C GLY A 65 -54.92 -14.56 -21.22
N LEU A 66 -53.86 -15.27 -21.60
CA LEU A 66 -53.90 -16.66 -22.05
C LEU A 66 -52.94 -17.51 -21.20
N TRP A 67 -53.42 -18.66 -20.72
CA TRP A 67 -52.58 -19.68 -20.10
C TRP A 67 -52.69 -21.00 -20.85
N VAL A 68 -51.53 -21.58 -21.18
CA VAL A 68 -51.42 -22.89 -21.83
C VAL A 68 -50.61 -23.82 -20.93
N GLN A 69 -51.21 -24.97 -20.62
CA GLN A 69 -50.55 -26.03 -19.86
C GLN A 69 -50.77 -27.36 -20.55
N ASP A 70 -49.70 -28.11 -20.81
CA ASP A 70 -49.77 -29.45 -21.41
C ASP A 70 -48.71 -30.33 -20.76
N GLN A 71 -49.06 -31.49 -20.18
CA GLN A 71 -48.12 -32.35 -19.46
C GLN A 71 -47.57 -33.53 -20.26
N GLN A 72 -48.13 -33.86 -21.43
CA GLN A 72 -47.86 -35.16 -22.08
C GLN A 72 -48.01 -35.20 -23.61
N THR A 73 -48.45 -34.14 -24.29
CA THR A 73 -48.74 -34.23 -25.74
C THR A 73 -47.66 -33.60 -26.63
N SER A 74 -47.52 -34.12 -27.86
CA SER A 74 -46.62 -33.55 -28.89
C SER A 74 -47.40 -32.63 -29.83
N VAL A 75 -48.03 -31.59 -29.27
CA VAL A 75 -48.84 -30.62 -30.04
C VAL A 75 -48.09 -29.33 -30.28
N TYR A 76 -48.60 -28.48 -31.18
CA TYR A 76 -48.07 -27.14 -31.41
C TYR A 76 -48.98 -26.11 -30.77
N VAL A 77 -48.39 -25.13 -30.09
CA VAL A 77 -49.10 -23.93 -29.62
C VAL A 77 -48.60 -22.78 -30.47
N TYR A 78 -49.43 -22.35 -31.42
CA TYR A 78 -49.09 -21.32 -32.37
C TYR A 78 -49.86 -20.05 -32.02
N VAL A 79 -49.18 -19.02 -31.54
CA VAL A 79 -49.75 -17.70 -31.25
C VAL A 79 -49.16 -16.73 -32.26
N ALA A 80 -49.99 -16.26 -33.19
CA ALA A 80 -49.51 -15.40 -34.26
C ALA A 80 -50.38 -14.18 -34.50
N THR A 81 -49.75 -13.07 -34.84
CA THR A 81 -50.43 -11.81 -35.18
C THR A 81 -51.47 -11.41 -34.12
N THR A 82 -51.14 -11.66 -32.85
CA THR A 82 -52.05 -11.52 -31.70
C THR A 82 -51.51 -10.45 -30.77
N THR A 83 -52.40 -9.65 -30.17
CA THR A 83 -52.05 -8.58 -29.24
C THR A 83 -52.47 -8.93 -27.81
N PHE A 84 -51.60 -8.63 -26.85
CA PHE A 84 -51.85 -8.74 -25.42
C PHE A 84 -51.60 -7.37 -24.79
N VAL A 85 -52.65 -6.73 -24.28
CA VAL A 85 -52.60 -5.36 -23.77
C VAL A 85 -53.15 -5.29 -22.35
N SER A 86 -52.36 -4.73 -21.44
CA SER A 86 -52.80 -4.43 -20.07
C SER A 86 -53.38 -5.61 -19.29
N ASN A 87 -52.92 -6.83 -19.58
CA ASN A 87 -53.32 -8.01 -18.82
C ASN A 87 -52.46 -8.15 -17.56
N VAL A 88 -53.06 -8.64 -16.48
CA VAL A 88 -52.46 -8.69 -15.15
C VAL A 88 -52.45 -10.12 -14.62
N ALA A 89 -51.29 -10.58 -14.14
CA ALA A 89 -51.14 -11.85 -13.44
C ALA A 89 -50.60 -11.65 -12.01
N GLU A 90 -51.29 -12.17 -11.00
CA GLU A 90 -50.79 -12.11 -9.61
C GLU A 90 -49.55 -12.98 -9.35
N ASN A 91 -49.16 -13.80 -10.33
CA ASN A 91 -47.98 -14.62 -10.25
C ASN A 91 -47.13 -14.54 -11.53
N SER A 92 -47.55 -15.14 -12.63
CA SER A 92 -46.70 -15.29 -13.82
C SER A 92 -47.47 -15.19 -15.13
N GLY A 93 -46.84 -14.61 -16.15
CA GLY A 93 -47.38 -14.49 -17.51
C GLY A 93 -48.50 -13.46 -17.59
N GLY A 94 -48.20 -12.17 -17.47
CA GLY A 94 -49.23 -11.13 -17.50
C GLY A 94 -50.07 -11.20 -18.78
N GLY A 95 -49.42 -11.26 -19.94
CA GLY A 95 -50.09 -11.50 -21.22
C GLY A 95 -50.35 -12.99 -21.49
N LEU A 96 -49.26 -13.75 -21.67
CA LEU A 96 -49.28 -15.17 -22.05
C LEU A 96 -48.39 -15.98 -21.10
N GLY A 97 -48.89 -17.12 -20.63
CA GLY A 97 -48.08 -18.13 -19.98
C GLY A 97 -48.16 -19.50 -20.67
N VAL A 98 -47.01 -20.16 -20.83
CA VAL A 98 -46.87 -21.50 -21.39
C VAL A 98 -46.08 -22.36 -20.40
N GLN A 99 -46.67 -23.45 -19.92
CA GLN A 99 -46.07 -24.24 -18.85
C GLN A 99 -46.17 -25.76 -19.07
N ASN A 100 -45.07 -26.45 -18.78
CA ASN A 100 -44.93 -27.91 -18.75
C ASN A 100 -45.06 -28.60 -20.10
N CYS A 101 -45.03 -27.85 -21.20
CA CYS A 101 -45.24 -28.35 -22.54
C CYS A 101 -44.01 -29.11 -23.09
N TYR A 102 -43.70 -30.28 -22.49
CA TYR A 102 -42.48 -31.07 -22.73
C TYR A 102 -42.38 -31.69 -24.13
N GLY A 103 -43.51 -31.90 -24.82
CA GLY A 103 -43.56 -32.38 -26.20
C GLY A 103 -43.84 -31.30 -27.24
N VAL A 104 -44.04 -30.05 -26.80
CA VAL A 104 -44.66 -29.00 -27.60
C VAL A 104 -43.63 -28.03 -28.16
N PHE A 105 -43.91 -27.58 -29.38
CA PHE A 105 -43.26 -26.43 -29.97
C PHE A 105 -44.14 -25.20 -29.74
N ALA A 106 -43.68 -24.28 -28.89
CA ALA A 106 -44.35 -23.00 -28.68
C ALA A 106 -43.82 -22.01 -29.73
N VAL A 107 -44.70 -21.55 -30.62
CA VAL A 107 -44.36 -20.62 -31.69
C VAL A 107 -45.12 -19.32 -31.45
N ILE A 108 -44.40 -18.25 -31.16
CA ILE A 108 -44.94 -16.92 -30.94
C ILE A 108 -44.40 -16.01 -32.04
N MET A 109 -45.26 -15.55 -32.95
CA MET A 109 -44.82 -14.80 -34.13
C MET A 109 -45.67 -13.59 -34.46
N ASN A 110 -45.05 -12.46 -34.81
CA ASN A 110 -45.75 -11.21 -35.15
C ASN A 110 -46.71 -10.74 -34.04
N CYS A 111 -46.41 -11.04 -32.78
CA CYS A 111 -47.24 -10.67 -31.64
C CYS A 111 -46.75 -9.37 -30.99
N VAL A 112 -47.65 -8.70 -30.26
CA VAL A 112 -47.34 -7.51 -29.49
C VAL A 112 -47.83 -7.68 -28.05
N PHE A 113 -46.93 -7.49 -27.10
CA PHE A 113 -47.22 -7.50 -25.67
C PHE A 113 -46.99 -6.09 -25.11
N THR A 114 -48.06 -5.40 -24.74
CA THR A 114 -47.99 -4.01 -24.27
C THR A 114 -48.57 -3.86 -22.88
N SER A 115 -47.80 -3.26 -21.97
CA SER A 115 -48.25 -2.89 -20.63
C SER A 115 -48.86 -4.04 -19.83
N ASN A 116 -48.42 -5.27 -20.06
CA ASN A 116 -48.84 -6.41 -19.24
C ASN A 116 -47.98 -6.49 -17.98
N GLU A 117 -48.59 -6.96 -16.91
CA GLU A 117 -48.01 -6.96 -15.57
C GLU A 117 -48.07 -8.36 -14.96
N ALA A 118 -46.97 -8.79 -14.34
CA ALA A 118 -46.97 -9.99 -13.53
C ALA A 118 -46.21 -9.76 -12.22
N LEU A 119 -46.73 -10.21 -11.08
CA LEU A 119 -46.07 -9.96 -9.80
C LEU A 119 -44.68 -10.63 -9.72
N ARG A 120 -44.51 -11.83 -10.30
CA ARG A 120 -43.27 -12.61 -10.16
C ARG A 120 -42.53 -12.82 -11.47
N ASN A 121 -43.17 -13.27 -12.55
CA ASN A 121 -42.42 -13.72 -13.72
C ASN A 121 -43.08 -13.40 -15.06
N GLY A 122 -42.30 -12.91 -16.02
CA GLY A 122 -42.73 -12.74 -17.41
C GLY A 122 -43.92 -11.81 -17.55
N GLY A 123 -43.72 -10.50 -17.41
CA GLY A 123 -44.79 -9.51 -17.47
C GLY A 123 -45.59 -9.61 -18.77
N GLY A 124 -44.90 -9.71 -19.91
CA GLY A 124 -45.54 -10.05 -21.19
C GLY A 124 -45.73 -11.55 -21.38
N LEU A 125 -44.62 -12.30 -21.38
CA LEU A 125 -44.59 -13.73 -21.70
C LEU A 125 -43.81 -14.53 -20.65
N PHE A 126 -44.45 -15.55 -20.09
CA PHE A 126 -43.81 -16.53 -19.21
C PHE A 126 -43.78 -17.91 -19.87
N ILE A 127 -42.61 -18.53 -19.92
CA ILE A 127 -42.45 -19.91 -20.41
C ILE A 127 -41.67 -20.73 -19.39
N SER A 128 -42.17 -21.92 -19.06
CA SER A 128 -41.45 -22.87 -18.22
C SER A 128 -41.59 -24.30 -18.73
N SER A 129 -40.51 -25.08 -18.63
CA SER A 129 -40.52 -26.52 -18.89
C SER A 129 -41.04 -26.85 -20.30
N SER A 130 -40.47 -26.22 -21.32
CA SER A 130 -40.91 -26.33 -22.72
C SER A 130 -39.73 -26.65 -23.62
N LYS A 131 -39.86 -27.72 -24.42
CA LYS A 131 -38.73 -28.30 -25.15
C LYS A 131 -38.13 -27.38 -26.21
N SER A 132 -38.96 -26.72 -27.02
CA SER A 132 -38.50 -25.81 -28.08
C SER A 132 -39.45 -24.64 -28.26
N VAL A 133 -38.90 -23.44 -28.22
CA VAL A 133 -39.61 -22.16 -28.27
C VAL A 133 -39.05 -21.31 -29.39
N TYR A 134 -39.93 -20.84 -30.27
CA TYR A 134 -39.61 -19.92 -31.35
C TYR A 134 -40.33 -18.60 -31.14
N VAL A 135 -39.57 -17.51 -31.02
CA VAL A 135 -40.10 -16.15 -30.89
C VAL A 135 -39.60 -15.31 -32.05
N GLN A 136 -40.49 -14.89 -32.94
CA GLN A 136 -40.09 -14.21 -34.17
C GLN A 136 -40.91 -12.95 -34.44
N SER A 137 -40.25 -11.83 -34.73
CA SER A 137 -40.92 -10.57 -35.05
C SER A 137 -41.91 -10.14 -33.95
N VAL A 138 -41.50 -10.27 -32.69
CA VAL A 138 -42.35 -9.96 -31.52
C VAL A 138 -41.89 -8.66 -30.87
N SER A 139 -42.83 -7.87 -30.36
CA SER A 139 -42.56 -6.66 -29.57
C SER A 139 -43.09 -6.79 -28.15
N PHE A 140 -42.22 -6.54 -27.17
CA PHE A 140 -42.53 -6.39 -25.75
C PHE A 140 -42.33 -4.93 -25.35
N GLN A 141 -43.40 -4.23 -25.03
CA GLN A 141 -43.38 -2.81 -24.70
C GLN A 141 -44.00 -2.52 -23.33
N GLY A 142 -43.25 -1.89 -22.42
CA GLY A 142 -43.83 -1.38 -21.18
C GLY A 142 -44.34 -2.46 -20.23
N ASN A 143 -43.88 -3.71 -20.36
CA ASN A 143 -44.31 -4.80 -19.49
C ASN A 143 -43.49 -4.80 -18.19
N VAL A 144 -44.14 -5.19 -17.08
CA VAL A 144 -43.60 -5.00 -15.73
C VAL A 144 -43.64 -6.28 -14.92
N VAL A 145 -42.56 -6.50 -14.15
CA VAL A 145 -42.47 -7.49 -13.08
C VAL A 145 -41.91 -6.86 -11.82
N ASP A 146 -42.64 -6.97 -10.70
CA ASP A 146 -42.25 -6.32 -9.45
C ASP A 146 -41.20 -7.09 -8.64
N LEU A 147 -41.35 -8.42 -8.53
CA LEU A 147 -40.59 -9.18 -7.53
C LEU A 147 -39.48 -10.06 -8.08
N SER A 148 -39.56 -10.57 -9.31
CA SER A 148 -38.58 -11.56 -9.80
C SER A 148 -38.07 -11.33 -11.23
N TYR A 149 -38.49 -12.09 -12.21
CA TYR A 149 -37.73 -12.25 -13.46
C TYR A 149 -38.49 -11.76 -14.71
N GLY A 150 -37.77 -11.04 -15.58
CA GLY A 150 -38.17 -10.79 -16.97
C GLY A 150 -39.39 -9.89 -17.13
N GLY A 151 -39.19 -8.57 -17.13
CA GLY A 151 -40.27 -7.60 -17.34
C GLY A 151 -41.04 -7.85 -18.65
N GLY A 152 -40.32 -8.02 -19.76
CA GLY A 152 -40.90 -8.42 -21.04
C GLY A 152 -41.20 -9.92 -21.11
N MET A 153 -40.15 -10.74 -21.00
CA MET A 153 -40.23 -12.20 -21.14
C MET A 153 -39.36 -12.92 -20.11
N MET A 154 -39.85 -14.05 -19.60
CA MET A 154 -39.06 -15.00 -18.83
C MET A 154 -39.18 -16.40 -19.41
N MET A 155 -38.06 -17.11 -19.56
CA MET A 155 -38.03 -18.55 -19.82
C MET A 155 -37.19 -19.29 -18.77
N THR A 156 -37.67 -20.44 -18.32
CA THR A 156 -36.91 -21.30 -17.38
C THR A 156 -37.15 -22.79 -17.54
N LYS A 157 -36.19 -23.60 -17.11
CA LYS A 157 -36.22 -25.07 -17.03
C LYS A 157 -36.31 -25.76 -18.39
N ASP A 158 -35.19 -26.37 -18.79
CA ASP A 158 -35.00 -27.34 -19.88
C ASP A 158 -35.70 -27.00 -21.21
N GLY A 159 -34.96 -26.42 -22.14
CA GLY A 159 -35.48 -26.12 -23.47
C GLY A 159 -34.53 -25.38 -24.41
N THR A 160 -34.89 -25.33 -25.68
CA THR A 160 -34.24 -24.49 -26.69
C THR A 160 -35.06 -23.24 -26.96
N LEU A 161 -34.44 -22.07 -26.89
CA LEU A 161 -35.02 -20.79 -27.29
C LEU A 161 -34.34 -20.29 -28.57
N SER A 162 -35.12 -20.03 -29.60
CA SER A 162 -34.68 -19.31 -30.79
C SER A 162 -35.48 -18.02 -30.93
N MET A 163 -34.78 -16.89 -30.88
CA MET A 163 -35.37 -15.56 -31.06
C MET A 163 -34.77 -14.86 -32.26
N THR A 164 -35.63 -14.25 -33.08
CA THR A 164 -35.19 -13.47 -34.23
C THR A 164 -36.08 -12.24 -34.44
N ASN A 165 -35.46 -11.08 -34.65
CA ASN A 165 -36.17 -9.80 -34.88
C ASN A 165 -37.11 -9.44 -33.72
N VAL A 166 -36.64 -9.55 -32.48
CA VAL A 166 -37.45 -9.27 -31.27
C VAL A 166 -37.08 -7.91 -30.69
N VAL A 167 -38.08 -7.15 -30.24
CA VAL A 167 -37.89 -5.84 -29.61
C VAL A 167 -38.38 -5.89 -28.17
N PHE A 168 -37.51 -5.49 -27.24
CA PHE A 168 -37.82 -5.22 -25.84
C PHE A 168 -37.63 -3.73 -25.57
N HIS A 169 -38.73 -3.01 -25.32
CA HIS A 169 -38.71 -1.57 -25.10
C HIS A 169 -39.41 -1.17 -23.80
N ASN A 170 -38.77 -0.36 -22.97
CA ASN A 170 -39.35 0.17 -21.72
C ASN A 170 -39.91 -0.91 -20.79
N ASN A 171 -39.36 -2.13 -20.80
CA ASN A 171 -39.79 -3.16 -19.85
C ASN A 171 -39.01 -3.01 -18.54
N SER A 172 -39.67 -3.33 -17.43
CA SER A 172 -39.10 -3.23 -16.09
C SER A 172 -39.23 -4.55 -15.35
N GLY A 173 -38.16 -5.02 -14.73
CA GLY A 173 -38.16 -6.26 -13.94
C GLY A 173 -37.18 -6.18 -12.78
N ASN A 174 -37.32 -7.00 -11.74
CA ASN A 174 -36.33 -6.97 -10.66
C ASN A 174 -34.96 -7.52 -11.11
N LEU A 175 -34.92 -8.71 -11.72
CA LEU A 175 -33.65 -9.37 -12.09
C LEU A 175 -33.28 -9.27 -13.58
N GLY A 176 -34.25 -9.01 -14.45
CA GLY A 176 -34.03 -8.82 -15.89
C GLY A 176 -35.11 -7.94 -16.50
N GLY A 177 -34.74 -6.79 -17.06
CA GLY A 177 -35.72 -5.77 -17.46
C GLY A 177 -36.49 -6.17 -18.71
N GLY A 178 -35.79 -6.54 -19.78
CA GLY A 178 -36.40 -7.05 -21.00
C GLY A 178 -36.66 -8.56 -20.95
N LEU A 179 -35.58 -9.33 -20.77
CA LEU A 179 -35.57 -10.78 -20.88
C LEU A 179 -34.82 -11.42 -19.72
N ALA A 180 -35.38 -12.49 -19.17
CA ALA A 180 -34.69 -13.37 -18.22
C ALA A 180 -34.70 -14.82 -18.72
N LEU A 181 -33.51 -15.42 -18.79
CA LEU A 181 -33.26 -16.82 -19.14
C LEU A 181 -32.58 -17.49 -17.95
N VAL A 182 -33.19 -18.56 -17.44
CA VAL A 182 -32.75 -19.19 -16.18
C VAL A 182 -32.84 -20.71 -16.26
N ARG A 183 -31.75 -21.42 -15.94
CA ARG A 183 -31.67 -22.90 -15.77
C ARG A 183 -31.84 -23.76 -17.01
N ASP A 184 -30.75 -24.44 -17.36
CA ASP A 184 -30.70 -25.58 -18.28
C ASP A 184 -31.26 -25.28 -19.68
N LEU A 185 -31.11 -24.04 -20.14
CA LEU A 185 -31.58 -23.60 -21.47
C LEU A 185 -30.44 -23.51 -22.48
N THR A 186 -30.76 -23.76 -23.74
CA THR A 186 -29.92 -23.35 -24.88
C THR A 186 -30.62 -22.20 -25.60
N ALA A 187 -29.97 -21.04 -25.70
CA ALA A 187 -30.58 -19.84 -26.26
C ALA A 187 -29.81 -19.31 -27.48
N THR A 188 -30.53 -19.00 -28.55
CA THR A 188 -30.01 -18.27 -29.72
C THR A 188 -30.84 -17.01 -29.93
N ILE A 189 -30.18 -15.86 -29.89
CA ILE A 189 -30.78 -14.53 -30.02
C ILE A 189 -30.13 -13.83 -31.20
N ILE A 190 -30.92 -13.48 -32.20
CA ILE A 190 -30.44 -12.88 -33.44
C ILE A 190 -31.23 -11.62 -33.75
N ASN A 191 -30.53 -10.53 -34.06
CA ASN A 191 -31.16 -9.27 -34.47
C ASN A 191 -32.24 -8.79 -33.48
N ALA A 192 -31.92 -8.82 -32.18
CA ALA A 192 -32.79 -8.32 -31.13
C ALA A 192 -32.43 -6.88 -30.78
N THR A 193 -33.43 -6.10 -30.37
CA THR A 193 -33.23 -4.72 -29.88
C THR A 193 -33.76 -4.62 -28.45
N PHE A 194 -32.89 -4.26 -27.52
CA PHE A 194 -33.20 -3.96 -26.13
C PHE A 194 -32.99 -2.47 -25.89
N ASN A 195 -34.07 -1.71 -25.73
CA ASN A 195 -34.01 -0.26 -25.58
C ASN A 195 -34.74 0.22 -24.33
N SER A 196 -34.04 0.96 -23.47
CA SER A 196 -34.63 1.61 -22.29
C SER A 196 -35.30 0.63 -21.32
N ASN A 197 -34.77 -0.59 -21.22
CA ASN A 197 -35.23 -1.53 -20.20
C ASN A 197 -34.50 -1.27 -18.89
N PHE A 198 -35.18 -1.53 -17.78
CA PHE A 198 -34.66 -1.28 -16.43
C PHE A 198 -34.79 -2.53 -15.56
N ALA A 199 -33.77 -2.78 -14.74
CA ALA A 199 -33.87 -3.76 -13.66
C ALA A 199 -32.96 -3.45 -12.50
N THR A 200 -33.13 -4.16 -11.38
CA THR A 200 -32.17 -4.12 -10.27
C THR A 200 -30.86 -4.79 -10.68
N LEU A 201 -30.91 -5.99 -11.30
CA LEU A 201 -29.71 -6.76 -11.66
C LEU A 201 -29.24 -6.56 -13.10
N ALA A 202 -30.07 -6.83 -14.11
CA ALA A 202 -29.68 -6.79 -15.52
C ALA A 202 -30.66 -5.95 -16.35
N GLY A 203 -30.23 -4.78 -16.81
CA GLY A 203 -31.15 -3.80 -17.39
C GLY A 203 -31.93 -4.34 -18.58
N ALA A 204 -31.29 -5.14 -19.43
CA ALA A 204 -31.91 -5.74 -20.61
C ALA A 204 -32.07 -7.26 -20.50
N LEU A 205 -30.96 -8.00 -20.40
CA LEU A 205 -30.93 -9.46 -20.50
C LEU A 205 -30.22 -10.05 -19.28
N LEU A 206 -30.94 -10.88 -18.53
CA LEU A 206 -30.37 -11.79 -17.56
C LEU A 206 -30.24 -13.19 -18.19
N ALA A 207 -29.03 -13.73 -18.20
CA ALA A 207 -28.72 -15.08 -18.62
C ALA A 207 -27.91 -15.79 -17.52
N THR A 208 -28.54 -16.72 -16.80
CA THR A 208 -27.91 -17.42 -15.67
C THR A 208 -28.23 -18.92 -15.72
N GLU A 209 -27.26 -19.75 -15.33
CA GLU A 209 -27.41 -21.21 -15.27
C GLU A 209 -27.84 -21.84 -16.62
N LEU A 210 -27.42 -21.28 -17.77
CA LEU A 210 -27.77 -21.83 -19.08
C LEU A 210 -26.82 -22.97 -19.49
N VAL A 211 -27.15 -23.71 -20.54
CA VAL A 211 -26.24 -24.68 -21.17
C VAL A 211 -25.36 -23.99 -22.21
N THR A 212 -25.97 -23.20 -23.08
CA THR A 212 -25.29 -22.32 -24.05
C THR A 212 -26.13 -21.09 -24.36
N ILE A 213 -25.46 -19.98 -24.70
CA ILE A 213 -26.14 -18.77 -25.20
C ILE A 213 -25.34 -18.12 -26.32
N ASN A 214 -26.02 -17.88 -27.44
CA ASN A 214 -25.48 -17.17 -28.60
C ASN A 214 -26.30 -15.91 -28.85
N VAL A 215 -25.69 -14.73 -28.69
CA VAL A 215 -26.29 -13.43 -28.98
C VAL A 215 -25.57 -12.81 -30.15
N THR A 216 -26.27 -12.55 -31.25
CA THR A 216 -25.66 -12.04 -32.48
C THR A 216 -26.44 -10.88 -33.09
N ALA A 217 -25.71 -9.96 -33.72
CA ALA A 217 -26.27 -8.84 -34.48
C ALA A 217 -27.33 -8.04 -33.71
N SER A 218 -27.19 -7.93 -32.39
CA SER A 218 -28.21 -7.37 -31.50
C SER A 218 -27.77 -6.01 -30.92
N THR A 219 -28.74 -5.19 -30.54
CA THR A 219 -28.50 -3.83 -30.05
C THR A 219 -29.07 -3.65 -28.65
N PHE A 220 -28.26 -3.10 -27.74
CA PHE A 220 -28.60 -2.78 -26.36
C PHE A 220 -28.35 -1.29 -26.14
N THR A 221 -29.42 -0.51 -26.02
CA THR A 221 -29.34 0.95 -25.90
C THR A 221 -30.08 1.49 -24.69
N ASN A 222 -29.49 2.41 -23.95
CA ASN A 222 -30.14 3.12 -22.83
C ASN A 222 -30.73 2.19 -21.77
N ASN A 223 -30.22 0.97 -21.61
CA ASN A 223 -30.67 0.08 -20.56
C ASN A 223 -29.93 0.45 -19.26
N ALA A 224 -30.60 0.28 -18.13
CA ALA A 224 -30.05 0.64 -16.84
C ALA A 224 -30.32 -0.43 -15.79
N ALA A 225 -29.34 -0.65 -14.92
CA ALA A 225 -29.51 -1.43 -13.71
C ALA A 225 -28.56 -1.01 -12.61
N TYR A 226 -28.66 -1.64 -11.43
CA TYR A 226 -27.67 -1.49 -10.37
C TYR A 226 -26.53 -2.52 -10.47
N GLY A 227 -26.79 -3.69 -11.07
CA GLY A 227 -25.78 -4.70 -11.39
C GLY A 227 -25.10 -4.43 -12.73
N ALA A 228 -25.62 -5.03 -13.80
CA ALA A 228 -25.14 -4.90 -15.17
C ALA A 228 -26.09 -4.03 -16.01
N GLY A 229 -25.57 -2.93 -16.59
CA GLY A 229 -26.42 -1.94 -17.24
C GLY A 229 -27.25 -2.47 -18.41
N ALA A 230 -26.76 -3.49 -19.14
CA ALA A 230 -27.57 -4.22 -20.11
C ALA A 230 -27.62 -5.72 -19.87
N VAL A 231 -26.47 -6.41 -19.89
CA VAL A 231 -26.43 -7.88 -19.91
C VAL A 231 -25.70 -8.41 -18.70
N GLN A 232 -26.39 -9.21 -17.91
CA GLN A 232 -25.77 -10.09 -16.91
C GLN A 232 -25.66 -11.48 -17.53
N LEU A 233 -24.42 -11.96 -17.67
CA LEU A 233 -24.10 -13.28 -18.17
C LEU A 233 -23.37 -14.06 -17.08
N ASP A 234 -24.11 -14.89 -16.37
CA ASP A 234 -23.54 -15.85 -15.42
C ASP A 234 -23.45 -17.21 -16.09
N SER A 235 -22.22 -17.58 -16.45
CA SER A 235 -22.02 -18.42 -17.61
C SER A 235 -22.51 -19.85 -17.42
N THR A 236 -22.61 -20.45 -18.58
CA THR A 236 -23.32 -21.66 -18.90
C THR A 236 -22.49 -22.92 -18.63
N ALA A 237 -23.11 -24.10 -18.58
CA ALA A 237 -22.38 -25.36 -18.46
C ALA A 237 -21.37 -25.64 -19.60
N THR A 238 -21.43 -24.93 -20.74
CA THR A 238 -20.59 -25.22 -21.92
C THR A 238 -19.92 -24.01 -22.56
N SER A 239 -20.67 -23.01 -23.05
CA SER A 239 -20.08 -21.84 -23.72
C SER A 239 -21.08 -20.70 -23.97
N ALA A 240 -20.59 -19.47 -24.07
CA ALA A 240 -21.35 -18.30 -24.50
C ALA A 240 -20.64 -17.53 -25.63
N LEU A 241 -21.39 -17.05 -26.61
CA LEU A 241 -20.91 -16.20 -27.69
C LEU A 241 -21.74 -14.92 -27.77
N VAL A 242 -21.08 -13.77 -27.73
CA VAL A 242 -21.69 -12.47 -28.03
C VAL A 242 -20.93 -11.85 -29.20
N SER A 243 -21.59 -11.71 -30.35
CA SER A 243 -20.92 -11.31 -31.58
C SER A 243 -21.69 -10.30 -32.42
N GLY A 244 -20.98 -9.32 -33.00
CA GLY A 244 -21.59 -8.31 -33.86
C GLY A 244 -22.65 -7.44 -33.15
N CYS A 245 -22.59 -7.33 -31.83
CA CYS A 245 -23.57 -6.59 -31.04
C CYS A 245 -23.13 -5.15 -30.75
N THR A 246 -24.10 -4.26 -30.53
CA THR A 246 -23.84 -2.86 -30.12
C THR A 246 -24.41 -2.61 -28.73
N PHE A 247 -23.59 -2.07 -27.83
CA PHE A 247 -23.93 -1.64 -26.49
C PHE A 247 -23.68 -0.15 -26.38
N ASP A 248 -24.75 0.65 -26.39
CA ASP A 248 -24.65 2.10 -26.36
C ASP A 248 -25.44 2.73 -25.21
N ARG A 249 -24.81 3.62 -24.43
CA ARG A 249 -25.47 4.38 -23.35
C ARG A 249 -26.13 3.51 -22.28
N ASN A 250 -25.60 2.32 -22.02
CA ASN A 250 -26.10 1.51 -20.91
C ASN A 250 -25.39 1.92 -19.61
N SER A 251 -26.10 1.86 -18.49
CA SER A 251 -25.58 2.34 -17.21
C SER A 251 -25.80 1.36 -16.06
N ALA A 252 -24.73 1.09 -15.32
CA ALA A 252 -24.76 0.38 -14.05
C ALA A 252 -24.53 1.39 -12.92
N GLU A 253 -25.53 1.66 -12.09
CA GLU A 253 -25.42 2.62 -10.98
C GLU A 253 -25.26 1.93 -9.63
N LEU A 254 -24.72 2.66 -8.67
CA LEU A 254 -24.45 2.17 -7.32
C LEU A 254 -25.78 2.12 -6.53
N ASP A 255 -26.30 0.92 -6.24
CA ASP A 255 -27.38 0.78 -5.25
C ASP A 255 -26.80 0.97 -3.84
N THR A 256 -27.58 1.61 -2.98
CA THR A 256 -27.33 1.71 -1.55
C THR A 256 -27.41 0.37 -0.81
N VAL A 257 -27.93 -0.68 -1.48
CA VAL A 257 -28.03 -2.04 -0.95
C VAL A 257 -27.11 -2.97 -1.75
N PRO A 258 -26.09 -3.60 -1.13
CA PRO A 258 -25.29 -4.63 -1.79
C PRO A 258 -26.16 -5.84 -2.14
N ILE A 259 -26.22 -6.22 -3.42
CA ILE A 259 -26.89 -7.42 -3.94
C ILE A 259 -25.83 -8.52 -4.02
N SER A 260 -25.34 -8.96 -2.86
CA SER A 260 -24.10 -9.70 -2.57
C SER A 260 -23.81 -11.05 -3.29
N SER A 261 -24.33 -11.30 -4.49
CA SER A 261 -24.12 -12.53 -5.25
C SER A 261 -23.86 -12.28 -6.73
N PHE A 262 -23.69 -11.02 -7.16
CA PHE A 262 -23.53 -10.66 -8.56
C PHE A 262 -22.41 -9.63 -8.73
N CYS A 263 -22.51 -8.80 -9.77
CA CYS A 263 -21.43 -7.96 -10.26
C CYS A 263 -21.26 -6.64 -9.51
N ASP A 264 -21.44 -6.73 -8.20
CA ASP A 264 -21.54 -5.61 -7.29
C ASP A 264 -20.85 -5.89 -5.93
N GLU A 265 -20.18 -7.04 -5.80
CA GLU A 265 -19.45 -7.44 -4.59
C GLU A 265 -18.45 -6.37 -4.10
N ASP A 266 -17.87 -5.59 -5.03
CA ASP A 266 -16.92 -4.52 -4.72
C ASP A 266 -17.56 -3.15 -4.49
N GLY A 267 -18.86 -3.06 -4.21
CA GLY A 267 -19.52 -1.80 -3.86
C GLY A 267 -20.34 -1.19 -4.99
N GLY A 268 -21.13 -2.03 -5.69
CA GLY A 268 -22.22 -1.60 -6.58
C GLY A 268 -21.80 -1.20 -7.99
N GLY A 269 -22.65 -1.46 -9.01
CA GLY A 269 -22.53 -0.88 -10.35
C GLY A 269 -21.37 -1.41 -11.21
N GLY A 270 -21.29 -2.72 -11.47
CA GLY A 270 -20.25 -3.32 -12.32
C GLY A 270 -20.66 -3.54 -13.77
N GLY A 271 -19.90 -3.01 -14.73
CA GLY A 271 -20.03 -3.39 -16.13
C GLY A 271 -21.17 -2.70 -16.84
N GLY A 272 -20.98 -1.41 -17.17
CA GLY A 272 -22.04 -0.52 -17.65
C GLY A 272 -22.81 -1.05 -18.86
N ALA A 273 -22.18 -1.87 -19.69
CA ALA A 273 -22.86 -2.67 -20.69
C ALA A 273 -23.08 -4.12 -20.21
N MET A 274 -22.01 -4.81 -19.83
CA MET A 274 -22.05 -6.23 -19.54
C MET A 274 -21.37 -6.55 -18.21
N CYS A 275 -21.99 -7.41 -17.44
CA CYS A 275 -21.28 -8.20 -16.46
C CYS A 275 -21.22 -9.67 -16.84
N ILE A 276 -20.04 -10.28 -16.68
CA ILE A 276 -19.75 -11.65 -17.05
C ILE A 276 -19.17 -12.40 -15.84
N ILE A 277 -19.90 -13.40 -15.34
CA ILE A 277 -19.38 -14.40 -14.40
C ILE A 277 -18.97 -15.62 -15.23
N VAL A 278 -17.68 -15.94 -15.23
CA VAL A 278 -17.06 -16.94 -16.10
C VAL A 278 -16.94 -18.27 -15.36
N VAL A 279 -17.65 -19.27 -15.87
CA VAL A 279 -17.67 -20.68 -15.44
C VAL A 279 -17.24 -21.58 -16.61
N ALA A 280 -17.66 -21.23 -17.83
CA ALA A 280 -17.24 -21.82 -19.09
C ALA A 280 -16.83 -20.74 -20.10
N GLY A 281 -16.39 -21.14 -21.30
CA GLY A 281 -15.77 -20.23 -22.27
C GLY A 281 -16.74 -19.16 -22.74
N VAL A 282 -16.36 -17.88 -22.65
CA VAL A 282 -17.14 -16.74 -23.14
C VAL A 282 -16.36 -16.04 -24.24
N GLU A 283 -16.91 -15.91 -25.44
CA GLU A 283 -16.27 -15.20 -26.55
C GLU A 283 -17.02 -13.90 -26.90
N LEU A 284 -16.27 -12.79 -26.93
CA LEU A 284 -16.72 -11.50 -27.42
C LEU A 284 -16.01 -11.16 -28.74
N ASN A 285 -16.77 -10.98 -29.81
CA ASN A 285 -16.21 -10.80 -31.16
C ASN A 285 -17.00 -9.76 -31.98
N GLY A 286 -16.33 -8.75 -32.53
CA GLY A 286 -16.99 -7.79 -33.43
C GLY A 286 -18.02 -6.90 -32.75
N ASN A 287 -17.92 -6.70 -31.44
CA ASN A 287 -18.89 -5.89 -30.69
C ASN A 287 -18.47 -4.41 -30.62
N ILE A 288 -19.44 -3.52 -30.41
CA ILE A 288 -19.19 -2.10 -30.19
C ILE A 288 -19.73 -1.72 -28.81
N PHE A 289 -18.87 -1.19 -27.96
CA PHE A 289 -19.22 -0.66 -26.65
C PHE A 289 -18.98 0.84 -26.63
N SER A 290 -20.06 1.63 -26.63
CA SER A 290 -19.97 3.09 -26.63
C SER A 290 -20.77 3.75 -25.53
N ASN A 291 -20.22 4.81 -24.92
CA ASN A 291 -20.96 5.66 -23.98
C ASN A 291 -21.56 4.92 -22.78
N ASN A 292 -21.05 3.74 -22.42
CA ASN A 292 -21.55 3.01 -21.26
C ASN A 292 -20.91 3.54 -19.99
N ALA A 293 -21.64 3.49 -18.87
CA ALA A 293 -21.20 4.05 -17.61
C ALA A 293 -21.41 3.08 -16.45
N ALA A 294 -20.47 3.03 -15.51
CA ALA A 294 -20.53 2.16 -14.34
C ALA A 294 -19.75 2.75 -13.15
N THR A 295 -19.90 2.15 -11.97
CA THR A 295 -18.95 2.35 -10.86
C THR A 295 -17.59 1.77 -11.25
N ASN A 296 -17.57 0.48 -11.61
CA ASN A 296 -16.40 -0.25 -12.10
C ASN A 296 -16.70 -0.86 -13.46
N GLY A 297 -15.70 -0.92 -14.34
CA GLY A 297 -15.89 -1.58 -15.63
C GLY A 297 -16.86 -0.77 -16.50
N GLY A 298 -16.42 0.38 -17.01
CA GLY A 298 -17.31 1.31 -17.73
C GLY A 298 -18.10 0.63 -18.86
N ALA A 299 -17.50 -0.37 -19.53
CA ALA A 299 -18.22 -1.29 -20.42
C ALA A 299 -18.44 -2.67 -19.77
N ILE A 300 -17.37 -3.32 -19.31
CA ILE A 300 -17.40 -4.73 -18.89
C ILE A 300 -16.91 -4.90 -17.46
N TYR A 301 -17.62 -5.71 -16.69
CA TYR A 301 -17.12 -6.30 -15.45
C TYR A 301 -17.01 -7.81 -15.65
N ALA A 302 -15.90 -8.41 -15.23
CA ALA A 302 -15.68 -9.85 -15.34
C ALA A 302 -15.20 -10.45 -14.02
N LYS A 303 -15.66 -11.67 -13.72
CA LYS A 303 -15.24 -12.47 -12.57
C LYS A 303 -15.22 -13.96 -12.93
N GLN A 304 -14.10 -14.66 -12.76
CA GLN A 304 -14.08 -16.12 -12.79
C GLN A 304 -14.47 -16.68 -11.41
N THR A 305 -15.30 -17.73 -11.40
CA THR A 305 -15.67 -18.45 -10.17
C THR A 305 -15.11 -19.88 -10.12
N CYS A 306 -14.39 -20.28 -11.16
CA CYS A 306 -13.71 -21.55 -11.29
C CYS A 306 -12.21 -21.35 -11.50
N SER A 307 -11.41 -22.39 -11.26
CA SER A 307 -9.97 -22.36 -11.48
C SER A 307 -9.59 -23.23 -12.67
N THR A 308 -9.02 -22.65 -13.73
CA THR A 308 -8.52 -23.40 -14.90
C THR A 308 -7.45 -24.44 -14.56
N ALA A 309 -6.76 -24.29 -13.42
CA ALA A 309 -5.77 -25.25 -12.93
C ALA A 309 -6.38 -26.45 -12.20
N LYS A 310 -7.62 -26.35 -11.71
CA LYS A 310 -8.28 -27.37 -10.87
C LYS A 310 -9.54 -27.95 -11.51
N ASP A 311 -10.25 -27.16 -12.29
CA ASP A 311 -11.58 -27.45 -12.81
C ASP A 311 -11.51 -27.63 -14.33
N SER A 312 -11.76 -28.86 -14.80
CA SER A 312 -11.67 -29.22 -16.21
C SER A 312 -12.71 -28.54 -17.11
N SER A 313 -13.79 -28.02 -16.52
CA SER A 313 -14.84 -27.26 -17.23
C SER A 313 -14.60 -25.76 -17.24
N CYS A 314 -13.57 -25.26 -16.53
CA CYS A 314 -13.37 -23.83 -16.39
C CYS A 314 -12.94 -23.21 -17.72
N GLY A 315 -13.75 -22.28 -18.20
CA GLY A 315 -13.44 -21.53 -19.41
C GLY A 315 -12.74 -20.21 -19.14
N VAL A 316 -12.51 -19.47 -20.21
CA VAL A 316 -11.85 -18.16 -20.19
C VAL A 316 -12.73 -17.16 -20.93
N LEU A 317 -12.82 -15.93 -20.42
CA LEU A 317 -13.36 -14.81 -21.18
C LEU A 317 -12.36 -14.38 -22.25
N THR A 318 -12.73 -14.53 -23.51
CA THR A 318 -11.92 -14.15 -24.67
C THR A 318 -12.50 -12.93 -25.35
N ILE A 319 -11.71 -11.86 -25.47
CA ILE A 319 -12.10 -10.64 -26.18
C ILE A 319 -11.22 -10.46 -27.41
N ASN A 320 -11.82 -10.55 -28.59
CA ASN A 320 -11.14 -10.22 -29.84
C ASN A 320 -11.10 -8.69 -30.01
N GLY A 321 -10.02 -8.05 -29.55
CA GLY A 321 -9.82 -6.61 -29.63
C GLY A 321 -9.48 -6.08 -31.02
N ALA A 322 -9.21 -6.95 -32.00
CA ALA A 322 -9.07 -6.53 -33.40
C ALA A 322 -10.43 -6.19 -34.04
N THR A 323 -11.51 -6.81 -33.57
CA THR A 323 -12.87 -6.61 -34.11
C THR A 323 -13.80 -5.93 -33.11
N THR A 324 -13.53 -6.04 -31.81
CA THR A 324 -14.31 -5.40 -30.74
C THR A 324 -13.78 -4.00 -30.45
N ASN A 325 -14.67 -3.01 -30.40
CA ASN A 325 -14.32 -1.61 -30.18
C ASN A 325 -14.92 -1.05 -28.88
N PHE A 326 -14.14 -0.28 -28.14
CA PHE A 326 -14.55 0.40 -26.91
C PHE A 326 -14.30 1.91 -27.03
N ASN A 327 -15.36 2.71 -26.99
CA ASN A 327 -15.26 4.15 -27.15
C ASN A 327 -16.08 4.91 -26.10
N ASN A 328 -15.45 5.84 -25.39
CA ASN A 328 -16.14 6.75 -24.49
C ASN A 328 -16.93 6.04 -23.37
N ASN A 329 -16.41 4.91 -22.86
CA ASN A 329 -16.99 4.25 -21.69
C ASN A 329 -16.37 4.83 -20.40
N THR A 330 -17.15 4.91 -19.33
CA THR A 330 -16.76 5.62 -18.11
C THR A 330 -16.98 4.78 -16.85
N ALA A 331 -15.92 4.58 -16.06
CA ALA A 331 -16.00 4.07 -14.69
C ALA A 331 -15.87 5.26 -13.72
N SER A 332 -16.99 5.74 -13.17
CA SER A 332 -17.02 6.97 -12.36
C SER A 332 -16.71 6.75 -10.88
N GLY A 333 -16.88 5.52 -10.38
CA GLY A 333 -16.67 5.18 -8.97
C GLY A 333 -15.30 4.57 -8.68
N GLY A 334 -14.76 3.78 -9.61
CA GLY A 334 -13.54 3.03 -9.42
C GLY A 334 -12.77 2.77 -10.70
N GLY A 335 -12.48 1.49 -10.95
CA GLY A 335 -11.47 1.06 -11.90
C GLY A 335 -12.02 0.65 -13.27
N GLY A 336 -11.17 0.66 -14.29
CA GLY A 336 -11.43 -0.07 -15.53
C GLY A 336 -12.42 0.64 -16.43
N GLY A 337 -12.00 1.69 -17.13
CA GLY A 337 -12.90 2.48 -17.99
C GLY A 337 -13.49 1.64 -19.13
N ILE A 338 -12.76 0.62 -19.58
CA ILE A 338 -13.27 -0.42 -20.47
C ILE A 338 -13.72 -1.61 -19.64
N ILE A 339 -12.76 -2.26 -18.97
CA ILE A 339 -12.99 -3.53 -18.31
C ILE A 339 -12.43 -3.53 -16.88
N PHE A 340 -13.24 -4.01 -15.94
CA PHE A 340 -12.80 -4.30 -14.59
C PHE A 340 -12.77 -5.82 -14.42
N LEU A 341 -11.65 -6.34 -13.95
CA LEU A 341 -11.46 -7.76 -13.69
C LEU A 341 -11.45 -7.98 -12.18
N TYR A 342 -12.22 -8.93 -11.69
CA TYR A 342 -12.21 -9.28 -10.28
C TYR A 342 -10.84 -9.87 -9.91
N GLU A 343 -10.29 -10.76 -10.74
CA GLU A 343 -8.91 -11.25 -10.67
C GLU A 343 -8.16 -10.99 -11.99
N TYR A 344 -6.83 -10.92 -11.92
CA TYR A 344 -5.99 -10.53 -13.07
C TYR A 344 -6.09 -11.47 -14.27
N ASP A 345 -6.38 -12.75 -14.05
CA ASP A 345 -6.50 -13.82 -15.05
C ASP A 345 -7.92 -14.06 -15.56
N ASP A 346 -8.89 -13.22 -15.16
CA ASP A 346 -10.30 -13.36 -15.54
C ASP A 346 -10.55 -13.30 -17.05
N ALA A 347 -9.70 -12.56 -17.79
CA ALA A 347 -9.89 -12.32 -19.20
C ALA A 347 -8.59 -12.44 -20.00
N VAL A 348 -8.75 -12.95 -21.22
CA VAL A 348 -7.72 -12.95 -22.24
C VAL A 348 -8.18 -12.02 -23.38
N ILE A 349 -7.38 -11.00 -23.66
CA ILE A 349 -7.67 -9.99 -24.66
C ILE A 349 -6.64 -10.06 -25.77
N TYR A 350 -7.10 -10.09 -27.02
CA TYR A 350 -6.22 -10.17 -28.19
C TYR A 350 -6.25 -8.87 -29.00
N CYS A 351 -5.13 -8.16 -29.05
CA CYS A 351 -4.90 -7.04 -29.97
C CYS A 351 -3.71 -7.39 -30.89
N PRO A 352 -3.63 -6.79 -32.09
CA PRO A 352 -3.50 -7.49 -33.38
C PRO A 352 -2.80 -8.87 -33.41
N SER A 353 -3.52 -9.89 -33.90
CA SER A 353 -3.14 -11.28 -34.30
C SER A 353 -2.21 -12.15 -33.43
N THR A 354 -1.37 -11.59 -32.57
CA THR A 354 -0.59 -12.35 -31.58
C THR A 354 -1.31 -12.30 -30.25
N ALA A 355 -1.78 -13.46 -29.81
CA ALA A 355 -2.41 -13.64 -28.51
C ALA A 355 -1.46 -13.23 -27.38
N GLN A 356 -1.67 -12.05 -26.77
CA GLN A 356 -0.91 -11.62 -25.60
C GLN A 356 -1.84 -11.35 -24.43
N THR A 357 -1.57 -11.97 -23.28
CA THR A 357 -2.19 -11.61 -22.00
C THR A 357 -1.82 -10.17 -21.65
N LEU A 358 -2.77 -9.37 -21.18
CA LEU A 358 -2.53 -7.98 -20.79
C LEU A 358 -1.43 -7.90 -19.73
N THR A 359 -0.25 -7.42 -20.09
CA THR A 359 0.78 -7.05 -19.12
C THR A 359 0.81 -5.54 -18.96
N LYS A 360 1.36 -5.04 -17.84
CA LYS A 360 1.56 -3.60 -17.57
C LYS A 360 2.19 -2.83 -18.75
N ALA A 361 3.01 -3.51 -19.56
CA ALA A 361 3.74 -2.91 -20.69
C ALA A 361 2.88 -2.67 -21.95
N ASN A 362 1.79 -3.42 -22.15
CA ASN A 362 1.10 -3.50 -23.46
C ASN A 362 -0.31 -2.90 -23.45
N LEU A 363 -0.72 -2.33 -22.31
CA LEU A 363 -2.07 -1.81 -22.04
C LEU A 363 -2.61 -0.70 -22.94
N SER A 364 -1.76 -0.04 -23.74
CA SER A 364 -2.17 1.09 -24.58
C SER A 364 -1.60 1.08 -26.00
N ASN A 365 -0.61 0.22 -26.28
CA ASN A 365 0.12 0.26 -27.55
C ASN A 365 -0.53 -0.63 -28.64
N ASP A 366 -1.26 -1.67 -28.25
CA ASP A 366 -1.72 -2.71 -29.18
C ASP A 366 -3.18 -2.50 -29.67
N CYS A 367 -4.04 -1.84 -28.89
CA CYS A 367 -5.48 -1.66 -29.19
C CYS A 367 -5.83 -0.20 -29.55
N SER A 368 -5.18 0.37 -30.57
CA SER A 368 -5.26 1.82 -30.89
C SER A 368 -6.67 2.38 -31.20
N SER A 369 -7.64 1.51 -31.55
CA SER A 369 -9.04 1.90 -31.80
C SER A 369 -9.81 2.26 -30.53
N TRP A 370 -9.34 1.77 -29.37
CA TRP A 370 -10.02 1.96 -28.09
C TRP A 370 -9.69 3.34 -27.53
N THR A 371 -10.64 4.26 -27.63
CA THR A 371 -10.37 5.69 -27.37
C THR A 371 -11.38 6.30 -26.41
N LYS A 372 -10.96 7.37 -25.72
CA LYS A 372 -11.82 8.19 -24.83
C LYS A 372 -12.45 7.46 -23.64
N ASN A 373 -12.02 6.24 -23.33
CA ASN A 373 -12.48 5.56 -22.12
C ASN A 373 -11.82 6.19 -20.88
N THR A 374 -12.57 6.34 -19.80
CA THR A 374 -12.13 7.06 -18.59
C THR A 374 -12.48 6.29 -17.34
N ALA A 375 -11.58 6.30 -16.35
CA ALA A 375 -11.84 5.75 -15.03
C ALA A 375 -11.17 6.58 -13.95
N THR A 376 -11.59 6.42 -12.70
CA THR A 376 -10.88 6.99 -11.55
C THR A 376 -9.44 6.44 -11.51
N TYR A 377 -9.27 5.13 -11.76
CA TYR A 377 -7.97 4.51 -12.01
C TYR A 377 -8.09 3.46 -13.13
N GLY A 378 -7.07 3.33 -13.98
CA GLY A 378 -7.11 2.37 -15.10
C GLY A 378 -8.19 2.64 -16.14
N ASN A 379 -7.93 3.63 -17.02
CA ASN A 379 -8.84 3.98 -18.13
C ASN A 379 -9.15 2.82 -19.09
N PHE A 380 -8.26 1.83 -19.17
CA PHE A 380 -8.45 0.63 -19.98
C PHE A 380 -8.92 -0.52 -19.10
N VAL A 381 -7.99 -1.09 -18.33
CA VAL A 381 -8.28 -2.16 -17.38
C VAL A 381 -7.90 -1.76 -15.97
N ALA A 382 -8.61 -2.31 -15.00
CA ALA A 382 -8.20 -2.35 -13.61
C ALA A 382 -8.62 -3.67 -12.99
N THR A 383 -8.05 -3.99 -11.82
CA THR A 383 -8.48 -5.13 -11.01
C THR A 383 -8.86 -4.70 -9.60
N THR A 384 -9.38 -5.66 -8.82
CA THR A 384 -9.36 -5.59 -7.34
C THR A 384 -7.92 -5.47 -6.80
N ALA A 385 -7.79 -5.25 -5.49
CA ALA A 385 -6.48 -5.11 -4.86
C ALA A 385 -5.65 -6.38 -4.97
N TYR A 386 -4.43 -6.25 -5.49
CA TYR A 386 -3.51 -7.38 -5.67
C TYR A 386 -2.34 -7.30 -4.69
N TYR A 387 -1.79 -6.11 -4.47
CA TYR A 387 -0.64 -5.93 -3.58
C TYR A 387 -0.59 -4.55 -2.96
N THR A 388 0.20 -4.44 -1.90
CA THR A 388 0.53 -3.15 -1.29
C THR A 388 1.97 -2.78 -1.57
N THR A 389 2.23 -1.50 -1.79
CA THR A 389 3.58 -0.97 -2.03
C THR A 389 3.95 0.06 -0.97
N MET A 390 5.14 -0.06 -0.40
CA MET A 390 5.71 0.95 0.50
C MET A 390 6.09 2.21 -0.28
N LEU A 391 5.60 3.37 0.17
CA LEU A 391 6.01 4.68 -0.35
C LEU A 391 7.17 5.28 0.45
N THR A 392 7.34 4.85 1.71
CA THR A 392 8.48 5.21 2.57
C THR A 392 9.56 4.12 2.53
N SER A 393 10.75 4.41 3.06
CA SER A 393 11.81 3.40 3.22
C SER A 393 11.30 2.20 4.03
N SER A 394 11.60 0.99 3.56
CA SER A 394 11.34 -0.26 4.29
C SER A 394 12.41 -0.58 5.34
N ASN A 395 13.51 0.18 5.37
CA ASN A 395 14.60 0.00 6.33
C ASN A 395 14.93 1.34 7.00
N ILE A 396 14.78 1.38 8.32
CA ILE A 396 15.00 2.55 9.17
C ILE A 396 16.10 2.21 10.16
N THR A 397 17.28 2.82 9.98
CA THR A 397 18.52 2.41 10.67
C THR A 397 18.81 3.18 11.97
N SER A 398 18.08 4.26 12.25
CA SER A 398 18.29 5.06 13.47
C SER A 398 16.98 5.69 13.94
N TYR A 399 16.13 4.88 14.55
CA TYR A 399 14.85 5.33 15.10
C TYR A 399 14.95 5.56 16.61
N ASN A 400 14.57 6.75 17.07
CA ASN A 400 14.46 7.06 18.49
C ASN A 400 13.14 6.50 19.03
N SER A 401 13.24 5.75 20.13
CA SER A 401 12.07 5.07 20.70
C SER A 401 10.97 6.07 21.09
N TYR A 402 9.73 5.72 20.78
CA TYR A 402 8.50 6.50 21.00
C TYR A 402 8.29 7.75 20.12
N ASP A 403 9.21 8.05 19.20
CA ASP A 403 8.99 9.10 18.19
C ASP A 403 7.97 8.69 17.13
N VAL A 404 7.48 9.65 16.35
CA VAL A 404 6.52 9.36 15.28
C VAL A 404 7.22 8.64 14.13
N LEU A 405 6.81 7.39 13.88
CA LEU A 405 7.24 6.58 12.75
C LEU A 405 6.31 6.84 11.55
N SER A 406 6.73 7.74 10.67
CA SER A 406 5.99 8.05 9.45
C SER A 406 6.09 6.91 8.45
N VAL A 407 4.97 6.21 8.22
CA VAL A 407 4.87 5.11 7.26
C VAL A 407 3.76 5.41 6.28
N ALA A 408 4.07 5.35 4.98
CA ALA A 408 3.07 5.46 3.94
C ALA A 408 3.09 4.22 3.04
N VAL A 409 1.92 3.63 2.83
CA VAL A 409 1.68 2.46 1.99
C VAL A 409 0.56 2.80 1.03
N THR A 410 0.64 2.29 -0.19
CA THR A 410 -0.46 2.35 -1.15
C THR A 410 -0.97 0.95 -1.46
N VAL A 411 -2.28 0.82 -1.60
CA VAL A 411 -2.95 -0.36 -2.14
C VAL A 411 -3.02 -0.22 -3.65
N ALA A 412 -2.55 -1.23 -4.37
CA ALA A 412 -2.49 -1.24 -5.82
C ALA A 412 -3.18 -2.48 -6.39
N ASP A 413 -3.73 -2.31 -7.59
CA ASP A 413 -4.25 -3.39 -8.41
C ASP A 413 -3.09 -4.20 -9.06
N ALA A 414 -3.41 -5.28 -9.78
CA ALA A 414 -2.40 -6.14 -10.41
C ALA A 414 -1.55 -5.41 -11.47
N PHE A 415 -2.04 -4.29 -12.00
CA PHE A 415 -1.34 -3.45 -12.98
C PHE A 415 -0.49 -2.35 -12.33
N GLY A 416 -0.49 -2.24 -11.00
CA GLY A 416 0.26 -1.25 -10.22
C GLY A 416 -0.38 0.13 -10.20
N GLN A 417 -1.69 0.19 -10.39
CA GLN A 417 -2.52 1.38 -10.32
C GLN A 417 -3.05 1.49 -8.89
N ARG A 418 -2.95 2.68 -8.28
CA ARG A 418 -3.52 2.89 -6.94
C ARG A 418 -5.03 2.80 -7.00
N ILE A 419 -5.64 2.05 -6.09
CA ILE A 419 -7.09 1.94 -5.98
C ILE A 419 -7.62 3.22 -5.35
N LEU A 420 -8.43 3.98 -6.10
CA LEU A 420 -8.91 5.29 -5.67
C LEU A 420 -10.37 5.30 -5.21
N GLY A 421 -11.12 4.23 -5.42
CA GLY A 421 -12.55 4.17 -5.13
C GLY A 421 -13.20 2.97 -5.81
N GLY A 422 -14.51 2.82 -5.64
CA GLY A 422 -15.29 1.76 -6.30
C GLY A 422 -14.97 0.35 -5.83
N SER A 423 -14.06 0.18 -4.88
CA SER A 423 -13.81 -1.09 -4.19
C SER A 423 -13.64 -0.84 -2.69
N PRO A 424 -14.02 -1.77 -1.79
CA PRO A 424 -13.90 -1.57 -0.35
C PRO A 424 -12.44 -1.46 0.08
N GLU A 425 -11.51 -2.00 -0.71
CA GLU A 425 -10.06 -1.92 -0.50
C GLU A 425 -9.51 -0.50 -0.59
N SER A 426 -10.20 0.41 -1.28
CA SER A 426 -9.90 1.85 -1.24
C SER A 426 -9.97 2.43 0.18
N SER A 427 -10.71 1.76 1.08
CA SER A 427 -10.95 2.12 2.48
C SER A 427 -10.59 1.02 3.48
N ALA A 428 -9.90 -0.04 3.04
CA ALA A 428 -9.60 -1.19 3.88
C ALA A 428 -8.80 -0.82 5.14
N SER A 429 -9.07 -1.57 6.21
CA SER A 429 -8.35 -1.42 7.49
C SER A 429 -7.11 -2.31 7.52
N PHE A 430 -5.97 -1.70 7.81
CA PHE A 430 -4.68 -2.37 7.93
C PHE A 430 -4.25 -2.40 9.38
N THR A 431 -3.79 -3.57 9.81
CA THR A 431 -3.21 -3.81 11.13
C THR A 431 -1.70 -3.87 11.01
N VAL A 432 -1.03 -2.99 11.75
CA VAL A 432 0.42 -3.04 11.96
C VAL A 432 0.66 -3.85 13.23
N THR A 433 1.41 -4.95 13.12
CA THR A 433 1.82 -5.77 14.26
C THR A 433 3.33 -5.73 14.39
N GLY A 434 3.84 -5.26 15.54
CA GLY A 434 5.27 -5.34 15.84
C GLY A 434 5.64 -6.72 16.35
N LYS A 435 6.68 -7.35 15.78
CA LYS A 435 7.26 -8.60 16.29
C LYS A 435 8.69 -8.36 16.77
N ASN A 436 9.02 -8.86 17.95
CA ASN A 436 10.41 -8.98 18.38
C ASN A 436 11.08 -10.20 17.72
N SER A 437 12.40 -10.33 17.85
CA SER A 437 13.18 -11.49 17.39
C SER A 437 12.71 -12.83 17.96
N ASN A 438 11.94 -12.82 19.06
CA ASN A 438 11.36 -14.01 19.70
C ASN A 438 9.87 -14.22 19.31
N SER A 439 9.39 -13.57 18.25
CA SER A 439 8.06 -13.75 17.63
C SER A 439 6.83 -13.47 18.52
N THR A 440 6.99 -12.74 19.64
CA THR A 440 5.85 -12.29 20.45
C THR A 440 5.33 -10.93 19.95
N PRO A 441 4.01 -10.76 19.72
CA PRO A 441 3.42 -9.48 19.32
C PRO A 441 3.66 -8.43 20.41
N SER A 442 4.33 -7.32 20.07
CA SER A 442 4.61 -6.23 21.01
C SER A 442 3.48 -5.20 21.07
N GLY A 443 2.52 -5.24 20.15
CA GLY A 443 1.41 -4.30 20.04
C GLY A 443 0.81 -4.28 18.64
N THR A 444 -0.41 -3.75 18.53
CA THR A 444 -1.13 -3.58 17.26
C THR A 444 -1.62 -2.15 17.09
N ALA A 445 -1.56 -1.65 15.86
CA ALA A 445 -2.19 -0.39 15.47
C ALA A 445 -3.05 -0.64 14.23
N VAL A 446 -4.23 -0.01 14.17
CA VAL A 446 -5.14 -0.14 13.03
C VAL A 446 -5.31 1.23 12.38
N GLN A 447 -5.22 1.26 11.05
CA GLN A 447 -5.46 2.46 10.25
C GLN A 447 -6.21 2.05 8.98
N SER A 448 -7.25 2.82 8.64
CA SER A 448 -7.97 2.64 7.38
C SER A 448 -7.31 3.46 6.27
N ALA A 449 -7.28 2.88 5.08
CA ALA A 449 -6.85 3.58 3.88
C ALA A 449 -7.86 4.69 3.51
N ALA A 450 -7.37 5.74 2.85
CA ALA A 450 -8.21 6.75 2.21
C ALA A 450 -7.80 6.84 0.74
N LEU A 451 -8.71 6.44 -0.17
CA LEU A 451 -8.44 6.35 -1.61
C LEU A 451 -7.20 5.48 -1.90
N GLY A 452 -7.13 4.33 -1.21
CA GLY A 452 -6.04 3.36 -1.31
C GLY A 452 -4.71 3.83 -0.73
N LEU A 453 -4.65 5.02 -0.10
CA LEU A 453 -3.47 5.51 0.59
C LEU A 453 -3.60 5.28 2.10
N LEU A 454 -2.63 4.55 2.65
CA LEU A 454 -2.50 4.29 4.08
C LEU A 454 -1.35 5.16 4.60
N ASN A 455 -1.68 6.21 5.36
CA ASN A 455 -0.68 7.11 5.92
C ASN A 455 -0.74 7.09 7.46
N PHE A 456 0.29 6.52 8.08
CA PHE A 456 0.40 6.47 9.53
C PHE A 456 1.10 7.73 10.05
N THR A 457 0.32 8.69 10.53
CA THR A 457 0.86 9.94 11.10
C THR A 457 1.15 9.86 12.60
N ASN A 458 0.66 8.83 13.28
CA ASN A 458 0.76 8.67 14.73
C ASN A 458 1.30 7.29 15.17
N LEU A 459 1.83 6.49 14.23
CA LEU A 459 2.44 5.21 14.57
C LEU A 459 3.71 5.49 15.41
N ARG A 460 3.82 4.82 16.55
CA ARG A 460 4.97 4.93 17.45
C ARG A 460 5.38 3.54 17.88
N LEU A 461 6.67 3.24 17.77
CA LEU A 461 7.29 2.05 18.32
C LEU A 461 8.00 2.43 19.62
N ARG A 462 7.66 1.77 20.73
CA ARG A 462 8.37 1.93 22.02
C ARG A 462 9.02 0.61 22.40
N GLN A 463 10.34 0.57 22.31
CA GLN A 463 11.13 -0.64 22.54
C GLN A 463 12.55 -0.27 23.02
N LYS A 464 13.25 -1.25 23.58
CA LYS A 464 14.68 -1.13 23.89
C LYS A 464 15.51 -1.02 22.60
N PRO A 465 16.77 -0.56 22.65
CA PRO A 465 17.66 -0.59 21.49
C PRO A 465 17.79 -2.01 20.90
N GLY A 466 17.72 -2.10 19.57
CA GLY A 466 17.68 -3.38 18.87
C GLY A 466 17.01 -3.32 17.51
N ASN A 467 16.96 -4.45 16.81
CA ASN A 467 16.33 -4.60 15.50
C ASN A 467 14.94 -5.20 15.63
N TYR A 468 13.94 -4.53 15.04
CA TYR A 468 12.53 -4.92 15.10
C TYR A 468 11.92 -4.97 13.71
N TYR A 469 10.92 -5.83 13.55
CA TYR A 469 10.14 -5.94 12.31
C TYR A 469 8.69 -5.59 12.57
N LEU A 470 8.17 -4.61 11.83
CA LEU A 470 6.76 -4.27 11.80
C LEU A 470 6.12 -4.93 10.58
N SER A 471 5.09 -5.74 10.83
CA SER A 471 4.31 -6.39 9.79
C SER A 471 3.04 -5.60 9.56
N ILE A 472 2.82 -5.09 8.36
CA ILE A 472 1.59 -4.41 7.95
C ILE A 472 0.78 -5.40 7.13
N SER A 473 -0.40 -5.77 7.63
CA SER A 473 -1.29 -6.72 6.99
C SER A 473 -2.72 -6.24 7.07
N THR A 474 -3.55 -6.61 6.10
CA THR A 474 -5.01 -6.39 6.16
C THR A 474 -5.72 -7.74 6.16
N GLY A 475 -6.74 -7.86 7.00
CA GLY A 475 -7.78 -8.87 6.82
C GLY A 475 -8.84 -8.25 5.91
N GLY A 476 -8.55 -8.18 4.61
CA GLY A 476 -9.49 -7.66 3.63
C GLY A 476 -10.81 -8.44 3.63
N LEU A 477 -11.88 -7.82 3.13
CA LEU A 477 -13.19 -8.46 3.01
C LEU A 477 -13.20 -9.57 1.95
N TYR A 478 -12.41 -9.40 0.86
CA TYR A 478 -12.43 -10.27 -0.31
C TYR A 478 -11.08 -10.94 -0.60
N HIS A 479 -9.97 -10.21 -0.45
CA HIS A 479 -8.61 -10.75 -0.62
C HIS A 479 -7.68 -10.40 0.55
N THR A 480 -6.88 -11.38 0.97
CA THR A 480 -5.77 -11.15 1.91
C THR A 480 -4.56 -10.65 1.14
N LEU A 481 -4.22 -9.37 1.31
CA LEU A 481 -3.01 -8.81 0.71
C LEU A 481 -1.77 -9.30 1.46
N SER A 482 -0.70 -9.54 0.70
CA SER A 482 0.60 -9.95 1.27
C SER A 482 1.09 -8.93 2.30
N ALA A 483 1.54 -9.43 3.45
CA ALA A 483 2.00 -8.55 4.52
C ALA A 483 3.32 -7.86 4.15
N LEU A 484 3.37 -6.53 4.29
CA LEU A 484 4.59 -5.76 4.15
C LEU A 484 5.40 -5.81 5.44
N GLN A 485 6.73 -5.88 5.31
CA GLN A 485 7.65 -5.83 6.45
C GLN A 485 8.45 -4.53 6.43
N ILE A 486 8.57 -3.89 7.60
CA ILE A 486 9.43 -2.73 7.82
C ILE A 486 10.45 -3.12 8.88
N ALA A 487 11.74 -3.01 8.53
CA ALA A 487 12.84 -3.16 9.47
C ALA A 487 13.10 -1.82 10.17
N VAL A 488 13.04 -1.82 11.50
CA VAL A 488 13.28 -0.65 12.34
C VAL A 488 14.38 -0.97 13.35
N GLN A 489 15.50 -0.27 13.25
CA GLN A 489 16.58 -0.30 14.22
C GLN A 489 16.37 0.82 15.24
N VAL A 490 15.99 0.44 16.46
CA VAL A 490 15.90 1.35 17.60
C VAL A 490 17.33 1.64 18.06
N ARG A 491 17.71 2.92 18.04
CA ARG A 491 19.07 3.36 18.43
C ARG A 491 19.23 3.36 19.96
N ASP A 492 20.47 3.26 20.42
CA ASP A 492 20.85 3.59 21.79
C ASP A 492 20.68 5.09 22.08
N CYS A 493 20.59 5.43 23.37
CA CYS A 493 20.58 6.81 23.84
C CYS A 493 21.97 7.42 23.65
N TYR A 494 22.02 8.66 23.17
CA TYR A 494 23.23 9.40 22.90
C TYR A 494 23.69 10.19 24.13
N LEU A 495 24.91 10.73 24.08
CA LEU A 495 25.40 11.62 25.13
C LEU A 495 24.44 12.82 25.26
N GLY A 496 24.20 13.24 26.48
CA GLY A 496 23.23 14.27 26.82
C GLY A 496 21.77 13.82 26.87
N GLU A 497 21.51 12.56 26.52
CA GLU A 497 20.24 11.89 26.81
C GLU A 497 20.35 11.04 28.07
N ILE A 498 19.21 10.73 28.66
CA ILE A 498 19.03 9.75 29.72
C ILE A 498 17.97 8.74 29.31
N THR A 499 18.05 7.54 29.87
CA THR A 499 17.01 6.54 29.69
C THR A 499 16.00 6.56 30.83
N ASN A 500 14.92 5.79 30.72
CA ASN A 500 14.00 5.59 31.84
C ASN A 500 14.33 4.29 32.59
N SER A 501 13.60 3.99 33.67
CA SER A 501 13.80 2.75 34.43
C SER A 501 13.59 1.47 33.61
N ALA A 502 12.86 1.56 32.49
CA ALA A 502 12.63 0.44 31.58
C ALA A 502 13.75 0.28 30.53
N GLY A 503 14.63 1.27 30.33
CA GLY A 503 15.68 1.28 29.32
C GLY A 503 15.18 1.41 27.88
N ASP A 504 13.98 1.96 27.67
CA ASP A 504 13.25 1.90 26.39
C ASP A 504 12.87 3.25 25.79
N ILE A 505 13.25 4.36 26.42
CA ILE A 505 13.05 5.73 25.93
C ILE A 505 14.36 6.48 26.11
N CYS A 506 14.69 7.35 25.16
CA CYS A 506 15.78 8.30 25.28
C CYS A 506 15.20 9.71 25.40
N THR A 507 15.57 10.41 26.46
CA THR A 507 15.06 11.74 26.80
C THR A 507 16.22 12.69 26.93
N LEU A 508 16.15 13.81 26.23
CA LEU A 508 17.18 14.84 26.25
C LEU A 508 17.19 15.57 27.59
N CYS A 509 18.38 15.82 28.15
CA CYS A 509 18.51 16.65 29.33
C CYS A 509 18.13 18.11 29.05
N SER A 510 17.63 18.79 30.09
CA SER A 510 17.30 20.21 30.00
C SER A 510 18.56 21.05 29.75
N SER A 511 18.41 22.29 29.28
CA SER A 511 19.55 23.19 29.02
C SER A 511 20.33 23.61 30.29
N SER A 512 19.90 23.19 31.48
CA SER A 512 20.61 23.44 32.74
C SER A 512 21.25 22.19 33.33
N ASP A 513 21.04 21.02 32.72
CA ASP A 513 21.52 19.72 33.19
C ASP A 513 22.38 19.04 32.11
N PHE A 514 23.06 17.97 32.46
CA PHE A 514 23.85 17.18 31.51
C PHE A 514 23.75 15.68 31.77
N SER A 515 24.20 14.89 30.81
CA SER A 515 24.38 13.45 30.97
C SER A 515 25.57 12.96 30.15
N PHE A 516 26.57 12.40 30.82
CA PHE A 516 27.68 11.68 30.15
C PHE A 516 27.46 10.17 30.11
N ASN A 517 26.46 9.68 30.84
CA ASN A 517 26.08 8.27 30.84
C ASN A 517 24.60 8.14 30.43
N PRO A 518 24.32 7.78 29.17
CA PRO A 518 22.97 7.62 28.64
C PRO A 518 22.17 6.48 29.29
N HIS A 519 22.80 5.63 30.11
CA HIS A 519 22.13 4.58 30.88
C HIS A 519 21.60 5.09 32.23
N ASN A 520 21.90 6.32 32.62
CA ASN A 520 21.33 6.93 33.81
C ASN A 520 19.84 7.24 33.60
N THR A 521 19.07 7.26 34.70
CA THR A 521 17.62 7.54 34.69
C THR A 521 17.25 8.98 35.06
N SER A 522 18.25 9.79 35.42
CA SER A 522 18.10 11.19 35.77
C SER A 522 19.32 11.95 35.26
N CYS A 523 19.10 13.18 34.77
CA CYS A 523 20.18 14.06 34.38
C CYS A 523 20.95 14.53 35.61
N ASP A 524 22.25 14.74 35.43
CA ASP A 524 23.11 15.30 36.45
C ASP A 524 22.98 16.82 36.45
N VAL A 525 22.89 17.42 37.64
CA VAL A 525 22.86 18.88 37.80
C VAL A 525 24.20 19.45 37.35
N CYS A 526 24.17 20.53 36.56
CA CYS A 526 25.39 21.15 36.04
C CYS A 526 26.40 21.41 37.19
N PRO A 527 27.67 20.96 37.08
CA PRO A 527 28.62 21.07 38.17
C PRO A 527 28.91 22.53 38.49
N SER A 528 29.13 22.83 39.77
CA SER A 528 29.54 24.17 40.21
C SER A 528 30.77 24.65 39.44
N ASN A 529 30.76 25.92 39.01
CA ASN A 529 31.81 26.51 38.18
C ASN A 529 31.93 25.87 36.79
N SER A 530 30.80 25.42 36.24
CA SER A 530 30.65 25.06 34.82
C SER A 530 29.41 25.71 34.24
N ASN A 531 29.32 25.73 32.92
CA ASN A 531 28.16 26.17 32.17
C ASN A 531 27.76 25.07 31.18
N CYS A 532 26.53 24.57 31.34
CA CYS A 532 25.93 23.52 30.53
C CYS A 532 24.90 24.06 29.53
N SER A 533 24.61 25.36 29.56
CA SER A 533 23.56 26.02 28.75
C SER A 533 24.01 26.45 27.35
N PHE A 534 25.18 26.00 26.90
CA PHE A 534 25.73 26.38 25.60
C PHE A 534 25.04 25.70 24.42
N ASN A 535 24.38 24.56 24.64
CA ASN A 535 23.63 23.88 23.59
C ASN A 535 22.31 23.28 24.11
N SER A 536 21.48 22.85 23.17
CA SER A 536 20.22 22.17 23.48
C SER A 536 20.40 20.66 23.71
N TYR A 537 21.62 20.14 23.62
CA TYR A 537 21.88 18.69 23.54
C TYR A 537 22.21 18.03 24.88
N GLY A 538 22.48 18.79 25.96
CA GLY A 538 22.76 18.25 27.30
C GLY A 538 24.04 17.41 27.42
N SER A 539 24.85 17.34 26.36
CA SER A 539 26.08 16.54 26.28
C SER A 539 27.34 17.35 26.57
N VAL A 540 27.22 18.68 26.69
CA VAL A 540 28.34 19.60 26.81
C VAL A 540 28.33 20.26 28.18
N VAL A 541 29.41 20.04 28.91
CA VAL A 541 29.73 20.80 30.12
C VAL A 541 30.98 21.60 29.79
N LEU A 542 30.94 22.91 29.98
CA LEU A 542 32.12 23.77 29.80
C LEU A 542 32.55 24.33 31.16
N SER A 543 33.80 24.09 31.56
CA SER A 543 34.36 24.66 32.79
C SER A 543 34.37 26.20 32.74
N ALA A 544 34.12 26.85 33.87
CA ALA A 544 34.30 28.30 34.00
C ALA A 544 35.79 28.68 34.00
N GLU A 545 36.11 29.96 33.77
CA GLU A 545 37.49 30.44 33.83
C GLU A 545 38.14 30.15 35.19
N GLY A 546 39.38 29.66 35.17
CA GLY A 546 40.12 29.27 36.37
C GLY A 546 39.83 27.85 36.87
N TYR A 547 39.04 27.06 36.13
CA TYR A 547 38.71 25.67 36.43
C TYR A 547 39.07 24.73 35.28
N TRP A 548 39.31 23.45 35.61
CA TRP A 548 39.83 22.43 34.71
C TRP A 548 39.17 21.08 34.98
N ARG A 549 39.07 20.23 33.94
CA ARG A 549 38.65 18.83 34.04
C ARG A 549 39.65 17.88 33.42
N SER A 550 39.71 16.70 34.01
CA SER A 550 40.59 15.61 33.60
C SER A 550 40.17 14.89 32.33
N HIS A 551 38.88 14.90 31.99
CA HIS A 551 38.36 14.17 30.85
C HIS A 551 37.13 14.87 30.25
N PRO A 552 36.90 14.75 28.92
CA PRO A 552 35.70 15.30 28.28
C PRO A 552 34.39 14.80 28.89
N LEU A 553 34.36 13.55 29.36
CA LEU A 553 33.20 12.91 30.01
C LEU A 553 33.30 12.84 31.56
N SER A 554 34.20 13.61 32.18
CA SER A 554 34.28 13.70 33.64
C SER A 554 33.39 14.83 34.17
N PRO A 555 32.49 14.57 35.14
CA PRO A 555 31.71 15.62 35.79
C PRO A 555 32.52 16.41 36.82
N GLN A 556 33.74 15.95 37.16
CA GLN A 556 34.55 16.58 38.20
C GLN A 556 35.29 17.80 37.65
N VAL A 557 35.08 18.93 38.32
CA VAL A 557 35.65 20.23 37.99
C VAL A 557 36.58 20.65 39.12
N HIS A 558 37.85 20.87 38.78
CA HIS A 558 38.89 21.23 39.72
C HIS A 558 39.33 22.67 39.50
N LYS A 559 39.69 23.36 40.59
CA LYS A 559 40.33 24.67 40.49
C LYS A 559 41.75 24.50 39.95
N CYS A 560 42.15 25.36 39.03
CA CYS A 560 43.50 25.31 38.46
C CYS A 560 44.56 25.77 39.46
N ALA A 561 45.81 25.40 39.20
CA ALA A 561 46.94 25.75 40.06
C ALA A 561 47.01 27.25 40.37
N THR A 562 46.74 28.09 39.37
CA THR A 562 46.43 29.51 39.55
C THR A 562 45.15 29.86 38.80
N SER A 563 44.40 30.86 39.25
CA SER A 563 43.15 31.30 38.59
C SER A 563 43.39 31.75 37.13
N TYR A 564 44.64 32.08 36.79
CA TYR A 564 45.06 32.52 35.46
C TYR A 564 45.44 31.37 34.52
N ALA A 565 45.84 30.22 35.06
CA ALA A 565 46.33 29.08 34.28
C ALA A 565 45.26 28.46 33.35
N CYS A 566 43.97 28.62 33.67
CA CYS A 566 42.83 28.14 32.89
C CYS A 566 41.93 29.29 32.39
N SER A 567 42.52 30.42 32.03
CA SER A 567 41.78 31.54 31.43
C SER A 567 41.61 31.33 29.92
N TYR A 568 40.40 31.52 29.40
CA TYR A 568 40.11 31.42 27.97
C TYR A 568 40.36 32.72 27.20
N SER A 569 40.58 33.83 27.92
CA SER A 569 40.67 35.22 27.42
C SER A 569 41.88 35.58 26.55
N THR A 570 42.68 34.63 26.09
CA THR A 570 43.82 34.89 25.18
C THR A 570 43.60 34.25 23.82
N ALA A 571 43.52 35.07 22.78
CA ALA A 571 43.52 34.64 21.39
C ALA A 571 44.77 33.78 21.12
N LEU A 572 44.60 32.67 20.39
CA LEU A 572 45.72 31.91 19.84
C LEU A 572 46.38 32.77 18.75
N TYR A 573 47.65 33.12 18.91
CA TYR A 573 48.45 33.60 17.79
C TYR A 573 48.77 32.40 16.89
N SER A 574 47.82 32.07 16.00
CA SER A 574 48.00 31.06 14.95
C SER A 574 48.74 31.67 13.76
N PRO A 575 49.60 30.93 13.02
CA PRO A 575 50.16 31.39 11.74
C PRO A 575 49.09 31.60 10.66
N LEU A 576 47.86 31.14 10.90
CA LEU A 576 46.70 31.28 10.04
C LEU A 576 45.75 32.31 10.68
N LYS A 577 45.74 33.54 10.14
CA LYS A 577 44.93 34.68 10.60
C LYS A 577 43.41 34.39 10.63
N THR A 578 42.93 33.80 11.71
CA THR A 578 41.52 33.84 12.13
C THR A 578 41.46 33.85 13.66
N ASP A 579 40.95 34.94 14.25
CA ASP A 579 40.77 35.12 15.70
C ASP A 579 39.69 34.16 16.26
N VAL A 580 40.00 32.87 16.38
CA VAL A 580 39.13 31.91 17.06
C VAL A 580 39.57 31.81 18.51
N LYS A 581 38.70 32.22 19.44
CA LYS A 581 38.94 32.06 20.88
C LYS A 581 39.11 30.57 21.20
N ARG A 582 40.09 30.20 22.03
CA ARG A 582 40.36 28.80 22.44
C ARG A 582 39.10 28.10 22.99
N GLN A 583 38.24 28.85 23.67
CA GLN A 583 36.95 28.40 24.17
C GLN A 583 36.02 27.87 23.06
N THR A 584 36.03 28.51 21.88
CA THR A 584 35.20 28.11 20.73
C THR A 584 35.70 26.79 20.13
N VAL A 585 37.02 26.59 20.08
CA VAL A 585 37.62 25.31 19.64
C VAL A 585 37.30 24.20 20.63
N LEU A 586 37.41 24.47 21.94
CA LEU A 586 37.04 23.54 22.99
C LEU A 586 35.54 23.17 22.95
N LEU A 587 34.67 24.15 22.70
CA LEU A 587 33.23 23.93 22.52
C LEU A 587 32.96 23.05 21.30
N GLY A 588 33.55 23.34 20.14
CA GLY A 588 33.38 22.53 18.93
C GLY A 588 33.88 21.09 19.12
N LEU A 589 34.99 20.89 19.84
CA LEU A 589 35.47 19.56 20.20
C LEU A 589 34.44 18.80 21.05
N LEU A 590 33.85 19.46 22.05
CA LEU A 590 32.85 18.86 22.94
C LEU A 590 31.52 18.56 22.23
N GLU A 591 31.11 19.39 21.26
CA GLU A 591 29.90 19.16 20.47
C GLU A 591 30.03 17.94 19.54
N ASN A 592 31.20 17.75 18.92
CA ASN A 592 31.48 16.64 18.01
C ASN A 592 31.61 15.28 18.72
N LEU A 593 31.80 15.25 20.05
CA LEU A 593 31.81 13.99 20.80
C LEU A 593 30.49 13.22 20.67
N ASN A 594 29.37 13.93 20.51
CA ASN A 594 28.06 13.29 20.38
C ASN A 594 27.82 12.70 18.98
N THR A 595 28.50 13.20 17.95
CA THR A 595 28.32 12.72 16.57
C THR A 595 29.16 11.48 16.29
N ASP A 596 30.38 11.40 16.86
CA ASP A 596 31.38 10.37 16.55
C ASP A 596 31.33 9.15 17.50
N TYR A 597 30.83 9.31 18.73
CA TYR A 597 30.89 8.27 19.77
C TYR A 597 29.49 7.78 20.20
N ARG A 598 28.69 7.37 19.20
CA ARG A 598 27.27 6.99 19.35
C ARG A 598 27.00 5.65 20.04
N SER A 599 28.01 4.84 20.33
CA SER A 599 27.82 3.46 20.88
C SER A 599 28.96 2.93 21.75
N THR A 600 30.16 3.49 21.66
CA THR A 600 31.29 3.13 22.52
C THR A 600 31.64 4.35 23.34
N PHE A 601 31.44 4.28 24.66
CA PHE A 601 31.82 5.32 25.64
C PHE A 601 33.34 5.55 25.75
N ALA A 602 34.09 5.24 24.68
CA ALA A 602 35.53 5.28 24.58
C ALA A 602 35.94 6.46 23.70
N VAL A 603 36.27 7.59 24.34
CA VAL A 603 36.87 8.74 23.65
C VAL A 603 38.31 8.41 23.27
N ASN A 604 38.71 8.70 22.03
CA ASN A 604 40.08 8.46 21.56
C ASN A 604 41.10 9.26 22.41
N GLY A 605 42.22 8.63 22.79
CA GLY A 605 43.25 9.26 23.63
C GLY A 605 43.84 10.54 23.03
N THR A 606 43.82 10.69 21.71
CA THR A 606 44.18 11.96 21.03
C THR A 606 43.23 13.10 21.39
N VAL A 607 41.91 12.84 21.35
CA VAL A 607 40.86 13.81 21.73
C VAL A 607 40.95 14.16 23.22
N VAL A 608 41.29 13.21 24.09
CA VAL A 608 41.50 13.47 25.53
C VAL A 608 42.70 14.39 25.76
N THR A 609 43.76 14.20 24.97
CA THR A 609 44.97 15.03 25.03
C THR A 609 44.67 16.44 24.54
N GLU A 610 44.01 16.56 23.39
CA GLU A 610 43.59 17.84 22.81
C GLU A 610 42.64 18.61 23.75
N PHE A 611 41.65 17.93 24.34
CA PHE A 611 40.76 18.51 25.35
C PHE A 611 41.53 19.05 26.57
N SER A 612 42.52 18.30 27.05
CA SER A 612 43.33 18.70 28.21
C SER A 612 44.19 19.93 27.90
N GLU A 613 44.76 20.01 26.70
CA GLU A 613 45.58 21.14 26.26
C GLU A 613 44.77 22.41 25.98
N LEU A 614 43.58 22.28 25.39
CA LEU A 614 42.70 23.40 25.07
C LEU A 614 42.11 24.10 26.32
N GLN A 615 42.13 23.43 27.48
CA GLN A 615 41.73 24.05 28.76
C GLN A 615 42.81 24.93 29.38
N CYS A 616 44.08 24.74 29.00
CA CYS A 616 45.19 25.50 29.55
C CYS A 616 45.46 26.80 28.77
N ARG A 617 45.84 27.84 29.51
CA ARG A 617 46.35 29.07 28.94
C ARG A 617 47.68 28.81 28.21
N GLU A 618 47.98 29.61 27.21
CA GLU A 618 49.30 29.59 26.56
C GLU A 618 50.44 29.67 27.58
N GLY A 619 51.45 28.82 27.41
CA GLY A 619 52.55 28.66 28.35
C GLY A 619 52.31 27.64 29.46
N TYR A 620 51.08 27.16 29.66
CA TYR A 620 50.73 26.15 30.67
C TYR A 620 50.36 24.80 30.01
N TYR A 621 50.59 23.68 30.70
CA TYR A 621 50.19 22.33 30.27
C TYR A 621 50.04 21.36 31.45
N GLY A 622 49.52 20.16 31.17
CA GLY A 622 49.37 19.09 32.15
C GLY A 622 48.16 19.24 33.08
N ASN A 623 48.06 18.34 34.06
CA ASN A 623 46.93 18.31 35.00
C ASN A 623 46.83 19.63 35.78
N LEU A 624 45.61 20.16 35.89
CA LEU A 624 45.31 21.46 36.53
C LEU A 624 46.08 22.65 35.93
N CYS A 625 46.65 22.47 34.73
CA CYS A 625 47.51 23.43 34.05
C CYS A 625 48.68 23.89 34.94
N TYR A 626 49.29 22.96 35.70
CA TYR A 626 50.40 23.28 36.59
C TYR A 626 51.76 23.40 35.88
N GLY A 627 52.00 22.65 34.81
CA GLY A 627 53.31 22.64 34.15
C GLY A 627 53.53 23.85 33.25
N CYS A 628 54.77 24.37 33.17
CA CYS A 628 55.15 25.40 32.21
C CYS A 628 55.72 24.80 30.92
N LYS A 629 55.11 25.12 29.77
CA LYS A 629 55.58 24.66 28.45
C LYS A 629 57.03 25.09 28.21
N LEU A 630 57.74 24.36 27.36
CA LEU A 630 59.13 24.66 27.00
C LEU A 630 59.26 26.14 26.56
N GLY A 631 60.17 26.88 27.20
CA GLY A 631 60.35 28.32 26.99
C GLY A 631 59.63 29.21 28.01
N TYR A 632 58.89 28.63 28.96
CA TYR A 632 58.28 29.32 30.10
C TYR A 632 58.86 28.81 31.42
N GLY A 633 58.87 29.66 32.46
CA GLY A 633 59.33 29.33 33.81
C GLY A 633 58.37 29.84 34.88
N HIS A 634 58.39 29.21 36.06
CA HIS A 634 57.54 29.60 37.18
C HIS A 634 58.02 30.90 37.83
N THR A 635 57.07 31.77 38.11
CA THR A 635 57.24 32.90 39.04
C THR A 635 57.07 32.42 40.50
N PRO A 636 57.51 33.20 41.51
CA PRO A 636 57.28 32.87 42.92
C PRO A 636 55.79 32.66 43.29
N GLN A 637 54.88 33.23 42.50
CA GLN A 637 53.43 33.10 42.65
C GLN A 637 52.84 31.89 41.91
N GLY A 638 53.68 31.09 41.23
CA GLY A 638 53.28 29.88 40.51
C GLY A 638 52.94 30.09 39.03
N ASP A 639 52.87 31.33 38.54
CA ASP A 639 52.53 31.61 37.13
C ASP A 639 53.65 31.28 36.16
N CYS A 640 53.31 30.73 35.00
CA CYS A 640 54.23 30.47 33.89
C CYS A 640 54.42 31.75 33.07
N ARG A 641 55.64 32.29 33.07
CA ARG A 641 56.02 33.43 32.22
C ARG A 641 57.08 33.02 31.21
N PRO A 642 57.10 33.62 30.00
CA PRO A 642 58.13 33.33 29.03
C PRO A 642 59.51 33.62 29.64
N CYS A 643 60.43 32.67 29.52
CA CYS A 643 61.80 32.84 29.96
C CYS A 643 62.43 34.03 29.21
N PRO A 644 63.27 34.85 29.87
CA PRO A 644 63.99 35.91 29.19
C PRO A 644 64.75 35.35 27.98
N PRO A 645 64.78 36.09 26.85
CA PRO A 645 65.51 35.65 25.68
C PRO A 645 67.00 35.53 26.00
N ARG A 646 67.70 34.60 25.34
CA ARG A 646 69.08 34.19 25.66
C ARG A 646 70.05 35.39 25.82
N TYR A 647 69.90 36.43 25.00
CA TYR A 647 70.74 37.64 25.06
C TYR A 647 70.61 38.42 26.37
N LEU A 648 69.41 38.46 26.96
CA LEU A 648 69.16 39.19 28.20
C LEU A 648 69.79 38.46 29.39
N ASN A 649 69.70 37.13 29.42
CA ASN A 649 70.38 36.30 30.41
C ASN A 649 71.90 36.39 30.27
N SER A 650 72.43 36.43 29.04
CA SER A 650 73.86 36.69 28.82
C SER A 650 74.30 38.07 29.34
N LEU A 651 73.50 39.12 29.12
CA LEU A 651 73.77 40.46 29.66
C LEU A 651 73.72 40.49 31.19
N TYR A 652 72.75 39.82 31.83
CA TYR A 652 72.69 39.72 33.29
C TYR A 652 73.89 38.97 33.87
N PHE A 653 74.30 37.86 33.26
CA PHE A 653 75.49 37.13 33.69
C PHE A 653 76.76 37.96 33.52
N VAL A 654 76.96 38.59 32.36
CA VAL A 654 78.11 39.46 32.10
C VAL A 654 78.12 40.66 33.05
N GLY A 655 76.98 41.31 33.28
CA GLY A 655 76.86 42.43 34.20
C GLY A 655 77.12 42.06 35.65
N SER A 656 76.57 40.93 36.13
CA SER A 656 76.86 40.35 37.44
C SER A 656 78.34 40.02 37.62
N SER A 657 78.96 39.38 36.63
CA SER A 657 80.38 39.08 36.64
C SER A 657 81.24 40.35 36.66
N LEU A 658 80.88 41.40 35.89
CA LEU A 658 81.59 42.67 35.89
C LEU A 658 81.47 43.43 37.23
N VAL A 659 80.30 43.42 37.87
CA VAL A 659 80.11 44.01 39.21
C VAL A 659 80.94 43.26 40.27
N ASN A 660 80.97 41.93 40.21
CA ASN A 660 81.82 41.13 41.08
C ASN A 660 83.31 41.40 40.84
N VAL A 661 83.74 41.48 39.57
CA VAL A 661 85.13 41.84 39.22
C VAL A 661 85.45 43.26 39.69
N LEU A 662 84.54 44.22 39.59
CA LEU A 662 84.71 45.58 40.09
C LEU A 662 84.85 45.62 41.62
N LEU A 663 84.00 44.89 42.35
CA LEU A 663 84.08 44.76 43.82
C LEU A 663 85.41 44.14 44.25
N ILE A 664 85.88 43.09 43.55
CA ILE A 664 87.20 42.48 43.76
C ILE A 664 88.32 43.48 43.43
N SER A 665 88.19 44.26 42.36
CA SER A 665 89.19 45.25 41.95
C SER A 665 89.30 46.42 42.94
N ILE A 666 88.17 46.89 43.49
CA ILE A 666 88.13 47.92 44.53
C ILE A 666 88.75 47.41 45.83
N THR A 667 88.47 46.15 46.21
CA THR A 667 89.10 45.55 47.40
C THR A 667 90.60 45.33 47.21
N ILE A 668 91.07 44.96 46.02
CA ILE A 668 92.51 44.87 45.68
C ILE A 668 93.18 46.26 45.67
N ALA A 669 92.56 47.28 45.06
CA ALA A 669 93.09 48.64 45.02
C ALA A 669 93.16 49.30 46.40
N ALA A 670 92.22 49.00 47.30
CA ALA A 670 92.26 49.44 48.69
C ALA A 670 93.43 48.83 49.50
N GLN A 671 93.91 47.64 49.09
CA GLN A 671 95.06 46.96 49.72
C GLN A 671 96.42 47.40 49.14
N LEU A 672 96.47 47.89 47.89
CA LEU A 672 97.72 48.26 47.21
C LEU A 672 98.21 49.71 47.45
N ASN A 673 97.38 50.61 47.99
CA ASN A 673 97.75 52.02 48.23
C ASN A 673 98.48 52.28 49.57
N LYS A 674 98.91 51.25 50.31
CA LYS A 674 99.79 51.36 51.48
C LYS A 674 101.06 50.54 51.25
N GLY A 675 102.12 51.17 50.76
CA GLY A 675 103.47 50.58 50.81
C GLY A 675 104.37 50.84 49.60
N GLY A 676 104.57 52.10 49.22
CA GLY A 676 105.60 52.48 48.26
C GLY A 676 106.95 52.68 48.95
N GLY A 677 107.83 51.67 48.89
CA GLY A 677 109.24 51.74 49.24
C GLY A 677 110.05 50.89 48.26
N LYS A 678 111.00 51.52 47.56
CA LYS A 678 111.79 50.98 46.43
C LYS A 678 113.24 50.68 46.90
N PRO A 679 114.11 50.10 46.04
CA PRO A 679 114.68 48.75 46.04
C PRO A 679 116.18 48.75 46.48
N PRO A 680 116.98 47.65 46.42
CA PRO A 680 117.63 47.24 45.15
C PRO A 680 118.04 45.74 45.02
N GLU A 681 118.51 45.40 43.80
CA GLU A 681 119.67 44.54 43.43
C GLU A 681 119.76 43.08 43.94
N GLU A 682 119.64 42.11 43.04
CA GLU A 682 120.72 41.33 42.37
C GLU A 682 120.92 39.97 43.05
N GLU A 683 120.59 38.89 42.36
CA GLU A 683 121.48 37.73 42.22
C GLU A 683 120.92 36.75 41.17
N ASP A 684 121.81 36.35 40.27
CA ASP A 684 121.55 35.53 39.09
C ASP A 684 122.40 34.26 39.23
N VAL A 685 121.83 33.12 39.65
CA VAL A 685 122.47 31.80 39.51
C VAL A 685 121.42 30.68 39.34
N VAL A 686 121.29 30.24 38.08
CA VAL A 686 121.38 28.84 37.58
C VAL A 686 120.86 27.70 38.47
N GLY A 687 119.99 26.86 37.92
CA GLY A 687 119.91 25.45 38.36
C GLY A 687 118.60 24.74 38.06
N ARG A 688 118.51 24.12 36.88
CA ARG A 688 117.54 23.06 36.60
C ARG A 688 117.78 21.86 37.52
N ALA A 689 116.68 21.14 37.75
CA ALA A 689 116.57 19.68 37.91
C ALA A 689 116.26 19.17 39.33
N LEU A 690 115.23 18.30 39.36
CA LEU A 690 115.04 17.13 40.25
C LEU A 690 114.61 17.47 41.69
N GLU A 691 113.70 16.78 42.36
CA GLU A 691 113.24 15.37 42.42
C GLU A 691 111.82 15.39 43.05
N GLY A 692 110.92 14.43 42.87
CA GLY A 692 111.14 12.99 42.86
C GLY A 692 110.86 12.41 44.25
N TRP A 693 109.91 11.45 44.30
CA TRP A 693 109.54 10.54 45.42
C TRP A 693 108.52 11.07 46.44
N ALA A 694 107.56 10.27 46.94
CA ALA A 694 107.11 8.92 46.62
C ALA A 694 105.82 8.62 47.42
N GLY A 695 105.05 7.64 46.93
CA GLY A 695 104.07 6.84 47.70
C GLY A 695 102.62 7.32 47.55
N GLY A 696 101.64 6.54 47.10
CA GLY A 696 101.59 5.12 46.71
C GLY A 696 100.15 4.61 46.91
N GLN A 697 99.69 3.74 45.99
CA GLN A 697 98.67 2.68 46.20
C GLN A 697 97.21 3.14 46.48
N GLU A 698 96.12 2.58 45.96
CA GLU A 698 95.74 1.23 45.49
C GLU A 698 94.41 1.38 44.66
N VAL A 699 94.22 0.73 43.48
CA VAL A 699 93.44 -0.53 43.25
C VAL A 699 91.91 -0.28 43.09
N LEU A 700 91.09 -0.83 42.17
CA LEU A 700 91.04 -2.09 41.41
C LEU A 700 90.12 -1.86 40.17
N GLU A 701 90.61 -2.13 38.95
CA GLU A 701 89.77 -2.63 37.84
C GLU A 701 89.81 -4.16 37.91
N LEU A 702 88.69 -4.85 37.62
CA LEU A 702 88.65 -6.10 36.83
C LEU A 702 87.28 -6.82 36.87
N ARG A 703 86.96 -7.41 35.71
CA ARG A 703 86.23 -8.67 35.45
C ARG A 703 84.69 -8.69 35.51
N MET A 704 84.11 -8.78 34.31
CA MET A 704 82.90 -9.58 34.05
C MET A 704 83.26 -11.08 33.89
N PRO A 705 82.45 -12.02 34.41
CA PRO A 705 82.56 -13.44 34.10
C PRO A 705 81.49 -13.95 33.12
N LYS A 706 81.84 -15.11 32.56
CA LYS A 706 81.21 -15.95 31.54
C LYS A 706 80.00 -16.76 32.02
N LYS A 707 79.11 -17.03 31.07
CA LYS A 707 78.58 -18.34 30.58
C LYS A 707 78.20 -19.44 31.58
N GLY A 708 76.97 -19.95 31.43
CA GLY A 708 76.51 -21.27 31.86
C GLY A 708 75.30 -21.70 31.03
N ASP A 709 75.49 -22.73 30.22
CA ASP A 709 74.52 -23.39 29.32
C ASP A 709 73.65 -24.44 30.07
N ARG A 710 72.59 -24.93 29.38
CA ARG A 710 71.75 -26.17 29.55
C ARG A 710 70.29 -25.90 29.92
N GLU A 711 69.27 -26.59 29.39
CA GLU A 711 69.08 -27.81 28.59
C GLU A 711 67.65 -27.73 27.99
N GLU A 712 67.46 -28.04 26.71
CA GLU A 712 66.61 -29.14 26.16
C GLU A 712 65.08 -29.09 26.42
N GLY A 713 64.30 -29.33 25.36
CA GLY A 713 62.88 -29.69 25.45
C GLY A 713 62.05 -29.32 24.21
N GLU A 714 61.99 -30.25 23.25
CA GLU A 714 61.01 -30.34 22.15
C GLU A 714 59.56 -30.29 22.66
N GLU A 715 58.62 -29.76 21.88
CA GLU A 715 57.53 -30.57 21.29
C GLU A 715 56.59 -29.71 20.42
N ASP A 716 56.33 -30.27 19.23
CA ASP A 716 55.34 -29.87 18.26
C ASP A 716 53.90 -30.05 18.78
N GLY A 717 52.95 -29.30 18.21
CA GLY A 717 51.53 -29.50 18.50
C GLY A 717 50.62 -28.52 17.76
N GLU A 718 50.63 -28.58 16.42
CA GLU A 718 49.50 -28.11 15.62
C GLU A 718 48.27 -28.97 15.91
N GLY A 719 47.15 -28.32 16.26
CA GLY A 719 45.84 -28.93 16.41
C GLY A 719 44.82 -28.16 15.58
N GLU A 720 44.54 -28.66 14.39
CA GLU A 720 43.39 -28.31 13.57
C GLU A 720 42.06 -28.68 14.26
N GLY A 721 41.00 -27.97 13.86
CA GLY A 721 39.72 -28.61 13.56
C GLY A 721 38.60 -28.41 14.58
N GLY A 722 37.54 -27.72 14.17
CA GLY A 722 36.29 -27.70 14.93
C GLY A 722 35.20 -26.81 14.34
N SER A 723 34.57 -27.31 13.27
CA SER A 723 33.18 -27.10 12.80
C SER A 723 32.63 -25.69 12.59
#